data_AF-A0A946L1J6-F1
#
_entry.id   AF-A0A946L1J6-F1
#
_cell.length_a   1.000
_cell.length_b   1.000
_cell.length_c   1.000
_cell.angle_alpha   90.00
_cell.angle_beta   90.00
_cell.angle_gamma   90.00
#
_symmetry.space_group_name_H-M   'P 1'
#
loop_
_entity.id
_entity.type
_entity.pdbx_description
1 polymer ?
#
loop_
_entity_poly.entity_id
_entity_poly.type
_entity_poly.pdbx_seq_one_letter_code
_entity_poly.pdbx_strand_id
1 'polypeptide(L)'
;MKILKLRFKNLNSLYGEWVIDFSDSEYSSNGIFALTGPTGAGKSTILDAICLALYGATPRLGRITKGANEIMSRQTGECYAEVVFESQAGRFLCHWEHRRARKKPGGALQFPEHQIADADTGKPIETKKSRVSVVIEEKTGMDFDRFTRSILLAQGGFDTFLKAGVEQKSKILEQITGTGIYSKISQRVHERQRDERERLNVLLAEIHSVTTLEPEQEAEIQQELEARQKQEPELAAQWGERGEAIRWLTGIERLKKELGDLSEEAEKLQVEAEAFKPQRERLRQALKAAELDGGYASLTELRKQHSTDQTSLQIEEENLPGLERGFQQQAESLMAAEQLSVKSKEELKQVAPLMQQIRVLDQSLSQQQRALEAAESDCRKGAEKIASDEKLKQIEQSKREKQGRQLALVEHYLNEHSCDEWLISGLAGVEAQLSNLRAMQQQVAQKIDTEMQAATSVKQALRKLEACTVQCGVSKQELEDATQARNKGELDLAILLEGRLLREYRAEKEALLREMALLSQIAALEEQRTQLKDGKPCPLCGAEHHPYAEGNVPLQDEVEKRVERLSKLIRSVEDQEAAIKTLETAEGVARNNLAEGDRLEVAAINDKKSAEKDHSTAVRSLSDARVVLSELMADVLAKLQPLGVEAMSDAELAVLPASLQERLGRWQAQIEQKVEIERLLSECDSELVRLGAIIDTERSALSGKQQALEI
;
A
#
# COMPACT_ATOMS: atom_id res chain seq x y z
N MET A 1 76.74 46.62 -14.15
CA MET A 1 76.61 47.02 -15.57
C MET A 1 77.79 47.90 -15.92
N LYS A 2 78.46 47.66 -17.04
CA LYS A 2 79.62 48.43 -17.51
C LYS A 2 79.43 48.76 -19.00
N ILE A 3 79.61 50.03 -19.38
CA ILE A 3 79.55 50.46 -20.79
C ILE A 3 80.93 50.24 -21.40
N LEU A 4 80.99 49.53 -22.53
CA LEU A 4 82.23 49.16 -23.20
C LEU A 4 82.50 50.07 -24.40
N LYS A 5 81.47 50.35 -25.21
CA LYS A 5 81.61 51.15 -26.42
C LYS A 5 80.33 51.93 -26.70
N LEU A 6 80.48 53.16 -27.16
CA LEU A 6 79.38 54.01 -27.60
C LEU A 6 79.67 54.49 -29.03
N ARG A 7 78.73 54.30 -29.93
CA ARG A 7 78.77 54.80 -31.30
C ARG A 7 77.48 55.54 -31.59
N PHE A 8 77.56 56.71 -32.20
CA PHE A 8 76.37 57.49 -32.51
C PHE A 8 76.59 58.40 -33.71
N LYS A 9 75.49 58.82 -34.34
CA LYS A 9 75.51 59.66 -35.52
C LYS A 9 74.44 60.74 -35.48
N ASN A 10 74.83 61.97 -35.83
CA ASN A 10 73.93 63.12 -36.01
C ASN A 10 72.98 63.36 -34.82
N LEU A 11 73.53 63.44 -33.60
CA LEU A 11 72.78 63.78 -32.38
C LEU A 11 73.09 65.22 -31.95
N ASN A 12 72.05 66.05 -31.78
CA ASN A 12 72.13 67.47 -31.41
C ASN A 12 73.23 68.24 -32.17
N SER A 13 74.27 68.70 -31.47
CA SER A 13 75.40 69.47 -32.02
C SER A 13 76.54 68.62 -32.58
N LEU A 14 76.48 67.28 -32.44
CA LEU A 14 77.51 66.35 -32.89
C LEU A 14 77.12 65.75 -34.24
N TYR A 15 77.52 66.45 -35.32
CA TYR A 15 77.33 66.02 -36.69
C TYR A 15 78.33 64.94 -37.10
N GLY A 16 77.91 64.04 -37.99
CA GLY A 16 78.75 62.92 -38.41
C GLY A 16 78.70 61.75 -37.44
N GLU A 17 79.55 60.77 -37.68
CA GLU A 17 79.64 59.53 -36.92
C GLU A 17 80.78 59.62 -35.90
N TRP A 18 80.46 59.31 -34.64
CA TRP A 18 81.37 59.36 -33.52
C TRP A 18 81.42 58.00 -32.83
N VAL A 19 82.62 57.58 -32.45
CA VAL A 19 82.86 56.33 -31.72
C VAL A 19 83.73 56.65 -30.51
N ILE A 20 83.28 56.18 -29.34
CA ILE A 20 84.04 56.22 -28.09
C ILE A 20 84.16 54.79 -27.60
N ASP A 21 85.39 54.29 -27.55
CA ASP A 21 85.68 52.95 -27.04
C ASP A 21 86.23 53.07 -25.61
N PHE A 22 85.39 52.76 -24.63
CA PHE A 22 85.76 52.83 -23.20
C PHE A 22 86.63 51.64 -22.77
N SER A 23 86.87 50.68 -23.65
CA SER A 23 87.81 49.58 -23.40
C SER A 23 89.27 49.94 -23.70
N ASP A 24 89.54 51.12 -24.29
CA ASP A 24 90.90 51.59 -24.52
C ASP A 24 91.69 51.71 -23.21
N SER A 25 92.99 51.46 -23.30
CA SER A 25 93.98 51.63 -22.23
C SER A 25 93.94 53.03 -21.57
N GLU A 26 93.63 54.07 -22.36
CA GLU A 26 93.54 55.45 -21.86
C GLU A 26 92.35 55.65 -20.90
N TYR A 27 91.25 54.91 -21.06
CA TYR A 27 90.08 54.98 -20.17
C TYR A 27 90.11 53.96 -19.03
N SER A 28 90.70 52.79 -19.28
CA SER A 28 90.71 51.66 -18.34
C SER A 28 91.75 51.77 -17.22
N SER A 29 92.87 52.47 -17.46
CA SER A 29 93.98 52.59 -16.50
C SER A 29 93.64 53.36 -15.21
N ASN A 30 92.80 54.41 -15.30
CA ASN A 30 92.47 55.28 -14.15
C ASN A 30 91.01 55.18 -13.68
N GLY A 31 90.13 54.49 -14.41
CA GLY A 31 88.71 54.25 -14.06
C GLY A 31 87.80 55.49 -14.01
N ILE A 32 88.36 56.69 -14.03
CA ILE A 32 87.67 57.98 -14.05
C ILE A 32 88.20 58.80 -15.22
N PHE A 33 87.29 59.35 -16.03
CA PHE A 33 87.61 60.27 -17.11
C PHE A 33 86.67 61.48 -17.08
N ALA A 34 87.14 62.60 -17.62
CA ALA A 34 86.36 63.83 -17.68
C ALA A 34 86.06 64.21 -19.14
N LEU A 35 84.80 64.54 -19.43
CA LEU A 35 84.40 65.16 -20.69
C LEU A 35 84.42 66.68 -20.53
N THR A 36 85.46 67.35 -21.06
CA THR A 36 85.64 68.80 -20.94
C THR A 36 85.34 69.53 -22.26
N GLY A 37 84.88 70.77 -22.17
CA GLY A 37 84.59 71.62 -23.34
C GLY A 37 83.65 72.78 -22.99
N PRO A 38 83.44 73.75 -23.88
CA PRO A 38 82.54 74.88 -23.63
C PRO A 38 81.08 74.43 -23.48
N THR A 39 80.24 75.27 -22.86
CA THR A 39 78.78 75.03 -22.77
C THR A 39 78.20 74.94 -24.19
N GLY A 40 77.37 73.93 -24.45
CA GLY A 40 76.82 73.67 -25.80
C GLY A 40 77.68 72.77 -26.72
N ALA A 41 78.90 72.41 -26.31
CA ALA A 41 79.80 71.54 -27.10
C ALA A 41 79.33 70.08 -27.29
N GLY A 42 78.16 69.70 -26.75
CA GLY A 42 77.61 68.35 -26.92
C GLY A 42 77.96 67.35 -25.81
N LYS A 43 78.57 67.77 -24.69
CA LYS A 43 78.89 66.89 -23.54
C LYS A 43 77.69 66.06 -23.05
N SER A 44 76.56 66.72 -22.81
CA SER A 44 75.32 66.04 -22.40
C SER A 44 74.71 65.18 -23.52
N THR A 45 75.03 65.46 -24.78
CA THR A 45 74.55 64.65 -25.92
C THR A 45 75.20 63.26 -25.93
N ILE A 46 76.44 63.13 -25.48
CA ILE A 46 77.11 61.83 -25.34
C ILE A 46 76.37 60.96 -24.30
N LEU A 47 75.97 61.56 -23.17
CA LEU A 47 75.20 60.89 -22.13
C LEU A 47 73.78 60.54 -22.59
N ASP A 48 73.13 61.46 -23.31
CA ASP A 48 71.84 61.21 -23.94
C ASP A 48 71.91 60.06 -24.95
N ALA A 49 73.00 59.93 -25.71
CA ALA A 49 73.18 58.84 -26.67
C ALA A 49 73.17 57.47 -25.98
N ILE A 50 73.74 57.38 -24.77
CA ILE A 50 73.72 56.15 -23.96
C ILE A 50 72.29 55.79 -23.56
N CYS A 51 71.56 56.74 -22.99
CA CYS A 51 70.15 56.54 -22.61
C CYS A 51 69.27 56.23 -23.81
N LEU A 52 69.53 56.87 -24.95
CA LEU A 52 68.78 56.69 -26.18
C LEU A 52 68.99 55.28 -26.75
N ALA A 53 70.23 54.79 -26.77
CA ALA A 53 70.54 53.42 -27.20
C ALA A 53 69.88 52.37 -26.28
N LEU A 54 69.92 52.58 -24.96
CA LEU A 54 69.38 51.61 -24.00
C LEU A 54 67.85 51.67 -23.87
N TYR A 55 67.24 52.84 -23.79
CA TYR A 55 65.83 52.96 -23.40
C TYR A 55 64.96 53.67 -24.45
N GLY A 56 65.55 54.13 -25.57
CA GLY A 56 64.83 54.91 -26.59
C GLY A 56 64.29 56.26 -26.06
N ALA A 57 64.88 56.75 -24.97
CA ALA A 57 64.48 57.95 -24.26
C ALA A 57 65.71 58.73 -23.78
N THR A 58 65.58 60.04 -23.63
CA THR A 58 66.64 60.87 -23.04
C THR A 58 66.13 61.62 -21.81
N PRO A 59 67.00 61.91 -20.83
CA PRO A 59 66.63 62.69 -19.64
C PRO A 59 66.03 64.07 -19.97
N ARG A 60 66.44 64.67 -21.10
CA ARG A 60 66.03 66.03 -21.49
C ARG A 60 64.75 66.09 -22.32
N LEU A 61 64.52 65.10 -23.20
CA LEU A 61 63.44 65.13 -24.19
C LEU A 61 62.39 64.01 -23.97
N GLY A 62 62.61 63.14 -22.99
CA GLY A 62 61.74 61.98 -22.77
C GLY A 62 61.82 60.94 -23.88
N ARG A 63 60.73 60.21 -24.12
CA ARG A 63 60.65 59.16 -25.15
C ARG A 63 60.51 59.76 -26.55
N ILE A 64 61.40 59.35 -27.46
CA ILE A 64 61.34 59.78 -28.87
C ILE A 64 60.27 58.97 -29.63
N THR A 65 59.38 59.68 -30.33
CA THR A 65 58.23 59.11 -31.05
C THR A 65 58.20 59.58 -32.51
N LYS A 66 57.30 59.00 -33.31
CA LYS A 66 57.12 59.35 -34.74
C LYS A 66 56.78 60.84 -34.96
N GLY A 67 56.14 61.49 -33.98
CA GLY A 67 55.66 62.87 -34.10
C GLY A 67 56.69 63.95 -33.74
N ALA A 68 57.69 63.62 -32.93
CA ALA A 68 58.68 64.58 -32.46
C ALA A 68 60.04 63.89 -32.23
N ASN A 69 61.05 64.34 -32.98
CA ASN A 69 62.44 63.99 -32.78
C ASN A 69 63.27 65.27 -32.79
N GLU A 70 63.41 65.87 -31.61
CA GLU A 70 64.23 67.07 -31.40
C GLU A 70 65.72 66.73 -31.16
N ILE A 71 66.07 65.44 -31.07
CA ILE A 71 67.45 65.00 -30.84
C ILE A 71 68.27 64.84 -32.13
N MET A 72 67.62 64.66 -33.29
CA MET A 72 68.30 64.58 -34.59
C MET A 72 68.90 65.95 -34.98
N SER A 73 70.18 65.97 -35.34
CA SER A 73 70.86 67.20 -35.81
C SER A 73 70.12 67.85 -36.99
N ARG A 74 70.08 69.18 -37.01
CA ARG A 74 69.36 69.94 -38.06
C ARG A 74 69.94 69.64 -39.45
N GLN A 75 69.10 69.68 -40.47
CA GLN A 75 69.50 69.40 -41.87
C GLN A 75 70.07 67.99 -42.12
N THR A 76 69.81 67.01 -41.24
CA THR A 76 70.17 65.60 -41.44
C THR A 76 68.92 64.73 -41.64
N GLY A 77 69.08 63.58 -42.30
CA GLY A 77 67.99 62.64 -42.61
C GLY A 77 67.98 61.35 -41.79
N GLU A 78 68.99 61.13 -40.94
CA GLU A 78 69.14 59.95 -40.09
C GLU A 78 69.96 60.28 -38.85
N CYS A 79 69.62 59.64 -37.73
CA CYS A 79 70.44 59.60 -36.52
C CYS A 79 70.34 58.23 -35.86
N TYR A 80 71.39 57.82 -35.16
CA TYR A 80 71.39 56.57 -34.39
C TYR A 80 72.29 56.68 -33.16
N ALA A 81 72.04 55.80 -32.20
CA ALA A 81 72.86 55.60 -31.02
C ALA A 81 72.97 54.09 -30.75
N GLU A 82 74.20 53.64 -30.53
CA GLU A 82 74.57 52.24 -30.40
C GLU A 82 75.49 52.10 -29.18
N VAL A 83 75.13 51.22 -28.24
CA VAL A 83 75.89 50.98 -27.01
C VAL A 83 76.17 49.50 -26.86
N VAL A 84 77.45 49.19 -26.68
CA VAL A 84 77.90 47.88 -26.18
C VAL A 84 78.06 47.99 -24.67
N PHE A 85 77.40 47.12 -23.93
CA PHE A 85 77.54 47.04 -22.48
C PHE A 85 77.68 45.60 -21.99
N GLU A 86 78.24 45.45 -20.80
CA GLU A 86 78.44 44.19 -20.09
C GLU A 86 77.63 44.18 -18.79
N SER A 87 76.93 43.09 -18.55
CA SER A 87 76.24 42.81 -17.28
C SER A 87 76.55 41.38 -16.82
N GLN A 88 76.03 41.00 -15.65
CA GLN A 88 76.15 39.61 -15.16
C GLN A 88 75.52 38.60 -16.14
N ALA A 89 74.63 39.04 -17.03
CA ALA A 89 73.96 38.19 -18.00
C ALA A 89 74.75 38.01 -19.32
N GLY A 90 75.85 38.75 -19.53
CA GLY A 90 76.66 38.70 -20.75
C GLY A 90 76.96 40.07 -21.37
N ARG A 91 77.43 40.08 -22.62
CA ARG A 91 77.73 41.28 -23.41
C ARG A 91 76.64 41.52 -24.45
N PHE A 92 76.13 42.74 -24.49
CA PHE A 92 74.98 43.10 -25.29
C PHE A 92 75.21 44.36 -26.10
N LEU A 93 74.63 44.39 -27.29
CA LEU A 93 74.62 45.51 -28.20
C LEU A 93 73.20 46.06 -28.29
N CYS A 94 72.98 47.29 -27.86
CA CYS A 94 71.72 48.00 -28.04
C CYS A 94 71.86 49.05 -29.14
N HIS A 95 71.02 48.95 -30.17
CA HIS A 95 70.99 49.87 -31.30
C HIS A 95 69.64 50.57 -31.38
N TRP A 96 69.65 51.89 -31.36
CA TRP A 96 68.49 52.75 -31.60
C TRP A 96 68.74 53.62 -32.82
N GLU A 97 67.78 53.65 -33.75
CA GLU A 97 67.90 54.41 -34.98
C GLU A 97 66.60 55.09 -35.38
N HIS A 98 66.71 56.29 -35.95
CA HIS A 98 65.56 57.00 -36.47
C HIS A 98 65.90 57.71 -37.79
N ARG A 99 65.12 57.37 -38.82
CA ARG A 99 65.30 57.89 -40.19
C ARG A 99 64.12 58.74 -40.63
N ARG A 100 64.41 59.71 -41.51
CA ARG A 100 63.41 60.40 -42.34
C ARG A 100 63.21 59.65 -43.66
N ALA A 101 62.06 59.86 -44.29
CA ALA A 101 61.75 59.26 -45.60
C ALA A 101 62.89 59.49 -46.60
N ARG A 102 63.39 58.41 -47.21
CA ARG A 102 64.52 58.40 -48.17
C ARG A 102 65.81 59.03 -47.63
N LYS A 103 65.99 59.12 -46.30
CA LYS A 103 67.13 59.76 -45.62
C LYS A 103 67.36 61.22 -46.04
N LYS A 104 66.30 61.92 -46.48
CA LYS A 104 66.38 63.34 -46.85
C LYS A 104 66.02 64.24 -45.67
N PRO A 105 66.71 65.38 -45.47
CA PRO A 105 66.45 66.28 -44.34
C PRO A 105 65.01 66.79 -44.22
N GLY A 106 64.32 67.00 -45.35
CA GLY A 106 62.91 67.42 -45.39
C GLY A 106 61.88 66.28 -45.38
N GLY A 107 62.31 65.02 -45.29
CA GLY A 107 61.40 63.86 -45.30
C GLY A 107 60.62 63.69 -43.99
N ALA A 108 59.46 63.05 -44.07
CA ALA A 108 58.65 62.69 -42.90
C ALA A 108 59.38 61.66 -42.00
N LEU A 109 59.27 61.83 -40.68
CA LEU A 109 59.86 60.92 -39.68
C LEU A 109 59.20 59.54 -39.75
N GLN A 110 60.02 58.48 -39.79
CA GLN A 110 59.56 57.09 -39.77
C GLN A 110 59.35 56.58 -38.34
N PHE A 111 59.00 55.31 -38.15
CA PHE A 111 59.06 54.74 -36.80
C PHE A 111 60.53 54.52 -36.40
N PRO A 112 60.92 54.85 -35.16
CA PRO A 112 62.26 54.55 -34.68
C PRO A 112 62.42 53.04 -34.50
N GLU A 113 63.54 52.51 -34.97
CA GLU A 113 63.97 51.13 -34.78
C GLU A 113 64.76 51.04 -33.47
N HIS A 114 64.50 49.99 -32.69
CA HIS A 114 65.21 49.74 -31.44
C HIS A 114 65.41 48.25 -31.30
N GLN A 115 66.64 47.83 -31.07
CA GLN A 115 67.04 46.43 -31.06
C GLN A 115 68.09 46.18 -29.98
N ILE A 116 68.03 45.00 -29.37
CA ILE A 116 69.09 44.43 -28.55
C ILE A 116 69.59 43.14 -29.20
N ALA A 117 70.91 42.97 -29.27
CA ALA A 117 71.60 41.81 -29.80
C ALA A 117 72.67 41.33 -28.83
N ASP A 118 73.08 40.08 -28.97
CA ASP A 118 74.27 39.54 -28.33
C ASP A 118 75.51 40.15 -29.02
N ALA A 119 76.42 40.74 -28.23
CA ALA A 119 77.54 41.52 -28.77
C ALA A 119 78.62 40.64 -29.41
N ASP A 120 78.76 39.38 -28.98
CA ASP A 120 79.81 38.48 -29.46
C ASP A 120 79.36 37.71 -30.71
N THR A 121 78.06 37.38 -30.81
CA THR A 121 77.49 36.62 -31.94
C THR A 121 76.75 37.46 -32.96
N GLY A 122 76.40 38.72 -32.64
CA GLY A 122 75.63 39.62 -33.49
C GLY A 122 74.17 39.21 -33.70
N LYS A 123 73.68 38.17 -33.00
CA LYS A 123 72.31 37.68 -33.15
C LYS A 123 71.31 38.61 -32.45
N PRO A 124 70.21 39.03 -33.11
CA PRO A 124 69.14 39.79 -32.47
C PRO A 124 68.50 38.98 -31.35
N ILE A 125 68.44 39.56 -30.15
CA ILE A 125 67.68 39.02 -29.01
C ILE A 125 66.22 39.49 -29.10
N GLU A 126 66.00 40.78 -29.38
CA GLU A 126 64.66 41.36 -29.57
C GLU A 126 64.75 42.62 -30.45
N THR A 127 63.76 42.82 -31.32
CA THR A 127 63.68 43.94 -32.30
C THR A 127 62.38 44.73 -32.18
N LYS A 128 61.39 44.24 -31.41
CA LYS A 128 60.14 44.95 -31.17
C LYS A 128 60.33 45.98 -30.07
N LYS A 129 60.28 47.29 -30.41
CA LYS A 129 60.45 48.43 -29.49
C LYS A 129 59.79 48.27 -28.11
N SER A 130 58.55 47.76 -28.04
CA SER A 130 57.82 47.60 -26.77
C SER A 130 58.37 46.50 -25.85
N ARG A 131 59.07 45.50 -26.41
CA ARG A 131 59.69 44.41 -25.68
C ARG A 131 61.18 44.64 -25.42
N VAL A 132 61.87 45.37 -26.30
CA VAL A 132 63.29 45.72 -26.13
C VAL A 132 63.54 46.41 -24.78
N SER A 133 62.68 47.33 -24.33
CA SER A 133 62.83 47.96 -23.01
C SER A 133 62.73 46.96 -21.85
N VAL A 134 61.83 45.96 -21.94
CA VAL A 134 61.66 44.91 -20.91
C VAL A 134 62.88 43.99 -20.89
N VAL A 135 63.37 43.59 -22.07
CA VAL A 135 64.58 42.75 -22.17
C VAL A 135 65.78 43.51 -21.62
N ILE A 136 65.89 44.82 -21.87
CA ILE A 136 66.97 45.65 -21.32
C ILE A 136 66.84 45.76 -19.81
N GLU A 137 65.64 45.91 -19.26
CA GLU A 137 65.38 45.86 -17.81
C GLU A 137 65.81 44.53 -17.19
N GLU A 138 65.49 43.40 -17.82
CA GLU A 138 65.92 42.07 -17.39
C GLU A 138 67.44 41.89 -17.43
N LYS A 139 68.11 42.36 -18.50
CA LYS A 139 69.56 42.18 -18.69
C LYS A 139 70.41 43.17 -17.91
N THR A 140 69.89 44.36 -17.60
CA THR A 140 70.59 45.40 -16.83
C THR A 140 70.20 45.41 -15.35
N GLY A 141 69.04 44.86 -15.01
CA GLY A 141 68.44 44.93 -13.67
C GLY A 141 67.82 46.31 -13.35
N MET A 142 67.70 47.20 -14.34
CA MET A 142 67.29 48.59 -14.14
C MET A 142 66.37 49.10 -15.26
N ASP A 143 65.28 49.74 -14.86
CA ASP A 143 64.44 50.57 -15.73
C ASP A 143 65.08 51.94 -16.01
N PHE A 144 64.49 52.68 -16.95
CA PHE A 144 64.98 54.00 -17.34
C PHE A 144 65.07 54.98 -16.16
N ASP A 145 64.10 54.95 -15.25
CA ASP A 145 64.06 55.84 -14.09
C ASP A 145 65.15 55.47 -13.07
N ARG A 146 65.44 54.18 -12.86
CA ARG A 146 66.56 53.73 -12.05
C ARG A 146 67.90 54.08 -12.68
N PHE A 147 68.05 53.84 -13.99
CA PHE A 147 69.30 54.14 -14.68
C PHE A 147 69.68 55.63 -14.57
N THR A 148 68.72 56.53 -14.75
CA THR A 148 68.91 57.99 -14.66
C THR A 148 69.01 58.54 -13.23
N ARG A 149 68.68 57.73 -12.20
CA ARG A 149 68.81 58.11 -10.78
C ARG A 149 70.02 57.49 -10.10
N SER A 150 70.53 56.36 -10.60
CA SER A 150 71.59 55.57 -9.94
C SER A 150 72.89 55.47 -10.74
N ILE A 151 72.85 55.44 -12.07
CA ILE A 151 74.04 55.27 -12.92
C ILE A 151 74.39 56.56 -13.66
N LEU A 152 73.40 57.21 -14.26
CA LEU A 152 73.57 58.46 -15.00
C LEU A 152 72.88 59.61 -14.29
N LEU A 153 73.62 60.34 -13.46
CA LEU A 153 73.11 61.56 -12.81
C LEU A 153 73.08 62.71 -13.82
N ALA A 154 71.97 62.86 -14.54
CA ALA A 154 71.73 64.01 -15.39
C ALA A 154 71.70 65.30 -14.54
N GLN A 155 72.17 66.42 -15.12
CA GLN A 155 72.24 67.72 -14.44
C GLN A 155 70.85 68.12 -13.90
N GLY A 156 70.70 68.18 -12.56
CA GLY A 156 69.45 68.47 -11.85
C GLY A 156 68.64 67.26 -11.34
N GLY A 157 68.93 66.03 -11.80
CA GLY A 157 68.16 64.83 -11.44
C GLY A 157 68.34 64.34 -9.99
N PHE A 158 69.50 64.62 -9.39
CA PHE A 158 69.78 64.25 -7.99
C PHE A 158 68.94 65.07 -6.99
N ASP A 159 68.66 66.33 -7.32
CA ASP A 159 67.87 67.24 -6.47
C ASP A 159 66.39 66.78 -6.39
N THR A 160 65.88 66.17 -7.46
CA THR A 160 64.54 65.55 -7.52
C THR A 160 64.41 64.34 -6.59
N PHE A 161 65.46 63.53 -6.44
CA PHE A 161 65.48 62.41 -5.49
C PHE A 161 65.50 62.91 -4.03
N LEU A 162 66.30 63.95 -3.74
CA LEU A 162 66.34 64.56 -2.40
C LEU A 162 65.01 65.23 -2.03
N LYS A 163 64.31 65.83 -2.99
CA LYS A 163 63.03 66.53 -2.79
C LYS A 163 61.78 65.63 -2.88
N ALA A 164 61.92 64.37 -3.29
CA ALA A 164 60.78 63.44 -3.36
C ALA A 164 60.11 63.24 -2.00
N GLY A 165 58.77 63.13 -1.99
CA GLY A 165 57.99 62.87 -0.78
C GLY A 165 58.28 61.49 -0.18
N VAL A 166 57.93 61.28 1.09
CA VAL A 166 58.25 60.06 1.86
C VAL A 166 57.74 58.79 1.16
N GLU A 167 56.56 58.83 0.55
CA GLU A 167 55.97 57.71 -0.17
C GLU A 167 56.74 57.34 -1.45
N GLN A 168 57.14 58.35 -2.24
CA GLN A 168 57.93 58.14 -3.45
C GLN A 168 59.35 57.68 -3.11
N LYS A 169 59.96 58.21 -2.04
CA LYS A 169 61.24 57.74 -1.52
C LYS A 169 61.16 56.29 -1.04
N SER A 170 60.10 55.95 -0.30
CA SER A 170 59.85 54.58 0.18
C SER A 170 59.75 53.60 -0.99
N LYS A 171 58.99 53.94 -2.03
CA LYS A 171 58.84 53.11 -3.22
C LYS A 171 60.16 52.91 -3.99
N ILE A 172 60.98 53.96 -4.12
CA ILE A 172 62.29 53.88 -4.76
C ILE A 172 63.25 53.02 -3.92
N LEU A 173 63.27 53.21 -2.60
CA LEU A 173 64.11 52.42 -1.68
C LEU A 173 63.68 50.96 -1.62
N GLU A 174 62.37 50.67 -1.63
CA GLU A 174 61.81 49.32 -1.67
C GLU A 174 62.20 48.59 -2.96
N GLN A 175 62.20 49.30 -4.10
CA GLN A 175 62.60 48.75 -5.39
C GLN A 175 64.12 48.58 -5.55
N ILE A 176 64.94 49.38 -4.85
CA ILE A 176 66.40 49.24 -4.82
C ILE A 176 66.84 48.10 -3.89
N THR A 177 66.19 47.97 -2.73
CA THR A 177 66.55 46.96 -1.70
C THR A 177 65.83 45.62 -1.89
N GLY A 178 64.86 45.55 -2.81
CA GLY A 178 64.10 44.33 -3.09
C GLY A 178 63.05 43.98 -2.01
N THR A 179 62.68 44.93 -1.14
CA THR A 179 61.77 44.69 0.00
C THR A 179 60.28 44.67 -0.38
N GLY A 180 59.94 44.50 -1.66
CA GLY A 180 58.57 44.42 -2.21
C GLY A 180 57.67 43.36 -1.54
N ILE A 181 58.27 42.41 -0.82
CA ILE A 181 57.57 41.39 -0.05
C ILE A 181 56.73 41.97 1.09
N TYR A 182 57.17 43.06 1.75
CA TYR A 182 56.46 43.62 2.89
C TYR A 182 55.17 44.34 2.47
N SER A 183 55.19 45.02 1.31
CA SER A 183 53.96 45.56 0.73
C SER A 183 52.95 44.47 0.38
N LYS A 184 53.41 43.31 -0.13
CA LYS A 184 52.52 42.16 -0.42
C LYS A 184 51.93 41.55 0.85
N ILE A 185 52.72 41.44 1.93
CA ILE A 185 52.24 40.98 3.23
C ILE A 185 51.15 41.91 3.76
N SER A 186 51.38 43.23 3.72
CA SER A 186 50.41 44.23 4.16
C SER A 186 49.08 44.13 3.40
N GLN A 187 49.13 43.94 2.08
CA GLN A 187 47.94 43.74 1.25
C GLN A 187 47.17 42.48 1.67
N ARG A 188 47.88 41.36 1.86
CA ARG A 188 47.27 40.08 2.25
C ARG A 188 46.63 40.13 3.64
N VAL A 189 47.21 40.88 4.58
CA VAL A 189 46.64 41.08 5.93
C VAL A 189 45.34 41.87 5.84
N HIS A 190 45.31 42.92 5.03
CA HIS A 190 44.11 43.75 4.85
C HIS A 190 42.99 42.99 4.13
N GLU A 191 43.31 42.16 3.14
CA GLU A 191 42.36 41.24 2.49
C GLU A 191 41.76 40.28 3.52
N ARG A 192 42.59 39.61 4.31
CA ARG A 192 42.11 38.67 5.33
C ARG A 192 41.25 39.33 6.39
N GLN A 193 41.62 40.53 6.85
CA GLN A 193 40.81 41.27 7.83
C GLN A 193 39.42 41.59 7.28
N ARG A 194 39.35 41.98 6.00
CA ARG A 194 38.07 42.24 5.33
C ARG A 194 37.21 40.98 5.28
N ASP A 195 37.78 39.86 4.83
CA ASP A 195 37.06 38.59 4.69
C ASP A 195 36.49 38.09 6.03
N GLU A 196 37.28 38.15 7.11
CA GLU A 196 36.81 37.72 8.44
C GLU A 196 35.74 38.66 9.01
N ARG A 197 35.81 39.96 8.69
CA ARG A 197 34.79 40.93 9.11
C ARG A 197 33.47 40.72 8.36
N GLU A 198 33.54 40.31 7.09
CA GLU A 198 32.37 39.95 6.30
C GLU A 198 31.71 38.67 6.84
N ARG A 199 32.49 37.64 7.21
CA ARG A 199 31.98 36.46 7.94
C ARG A 199 31.31 36.81 9.26
N LEU A 200 31.90 37.69 10.06
CA LEU A 200 31.31 38.14 11.32
C LEU A 200 29.95 38.81 11.09
N ASN A 201 29.83 39.63 10.05
CA ASN A 201 28.55 40.28 9.72
C ASN A 201 27.48 39.28 9.30
N VAL A 202 27.85 38.22 8.55
CA VAL A 202 26.91 37.14 8.19
C VAL A 202 26.43 36.39 9.44
N LEU A 203 27.34 36.00 10.33
CA LEU A 203 26.99 35.35 11.60
C LEU A 203 26.12 36.23 12.50
N LEU A 204 26.41 37.53 12.56
CA LEU A 204 25.56 38.47 13.30
C LEU A 204 24.17 38.59 12.66
N ALA A 205 24.05 38.60 11.34
CA ALA A 205 22.76 38.60 10.66
C ALA A 205 21.96 37.31 10.91
N GLU A 206 22.61 36.15 11.00
CA GLU A 206 22.00 34.87 11.39
C GLU A 206 21.55 34.85 12.87
N ILE A 207 22.24 35.57 13.76
CA ILE A 207 21.80 35.69 15.16
C ILE A 207 20.59 36.63 15.26
N HIS A 208 20.56 37.71 14.48
CA HIS A 208 19.45 38.67 14.48
C HIS A 208 18.20 38.14 13.75
N SER A 209 18.29 37.05 12.99
CA SER A 209 17.12 36.35 12.45
C SER A 209 16.43 35.43 13.47
N VAL A 210 17.05 35.19 14.62
CA VAL A 210 16.43 34.56 15.78
C VAL A 210 15.87 35.65 16.67
N THR A 211 14.59 35.99 16.48
CA THR A 211 13.86 36.91 17.36
C THR A 211 13.70 36.27 18.73
N THR A 212 14.54 36.67 19.69
CA THR A 212 14.32 36.35 21.11
C THR A 212 13.17 37.21 21.62
N LEU A 213 12.17 36.58 22.22
CA LEU A 213 11.05 37.27 22.87
C LEU A 213 11.58 38.17 23.98
N GLU A 214 11.14 39.42 24.00
CA GLU A 214 11.40 40.31 25.12
C GLU A 214 10.66 39.81 26.37
N PRO A 215 11.18 40.02 27.60
CA PRO A 215 10.58 39.50 28.83
C PRO A 215 9.11 39.94 29.03
N GLU A 216 8.73 41.12 28.53
CA GLU A 216 7.35 41.60 28.54
C GLU A 216 6.44 40.81 27.59
N GLN A 217 6.93 40.46 26.39
CA GLN A 217 6.19 39.66 25.41
C GLN A 217 6.02 38.22 25.88
N GLU A 218 7.06 37.65 26.52
CA GLU A 218 6.97 36.34 27.16
C GLU A 218 5.92 36.34 28.28
N ALA A 219 5.90 37.37 29.13
CA ALA A 219 4.91 37.48 30.20
C ALA A 219 3.47 37.64 29.68
N GLU A 220 3.27 38.40 28.59
CA GLU A 220 1.97 38.60 27.96
C GLU A 220 1.45 37.29 27.33
N ILE A 221 2.31 36.56 26.61
CA ILE A 221 1.99 35.23 26.05
C ILE A 221 1.71 34.22 27.17
N GLN A 222 2.45 34.27 28.28
CA GLN A 222 2.24 33.38 29.42
C GLN A 222 0.88 33.65 30.10
N GLN A 223 0.47 34.92 30.22
CA GLN A 223 -0.86 35.28 30.72
C GLN A 223 -1.98 34.85 29.78
N GLU A 224 -1.81 35.02 28.46
CA GLU A 224 -2.77 34.52 27.48
C GLU A 224 -2.88 33.00 27.54
N LEU A 225 -1.75 32.29 27.67
CA LEU A 225 -1.72 30.84 27.83
C LEU A 225 -2.49 30.39 29.08
N GLU A 226 -2.23 31.02 30.24
CA GLU A 226 -2.96 30.71 31.47
C GLU A 226 -4.46 31.01 31.36
N ALA A 227 -4.84 32.10 30.69
CA ALA A 227 -6.23 32.45 30.45
C ALA A 227 -6.92 31.41 29.54
N ARG A 228 -6.25 30.95 28.48
CA ARG A 228 -6.75 29.91 27.58
C ARG A 228 -6.84 28.54 28.25
N GLN A 229 -5.83 28.17 29.05
CA GLN A 229 -5.84 26.93 29.84
C GLN A 229 -6.98 26.91 30.88
N LYS A 230 -7.34 28.06 31.44
CA LYS A 230 -8.51 28.16 32.33
C LYS A 230 -9.85 28.05 31.58
N GLN A 231 -9.92 28.52 30.33
CA GLN A 231 -11.12 28.43 29.49
C GLN A 231 -11.33 27.02 28.89
N GLU A 232 -10.26 26.27 28.66
CA GLU A 232 -10.29 24.91 28.09
C GLU A 232 -11.23 23.94 28.83
N PRO A 233 -11.17 23.76 30.16
CA PRO A 233 -12.07 22.84 30.87
C PRO A 233 -13.53 23.28 30.83
N GLU A 234 -13.81 24.59 30.80
CA GLU A 234 -15.17 25.12 30.72
C GLU A 234 -15.80 24.86 29.35
N LEU A 235 -15.05 25.09 28.27
CA LEU A 235 -15.44 24.74 26.91
C LEU A 235 -15.58 23.23 26.71
N ALA A 236 -14.68 22.43 27.31
CA ALA A 236 -14.76 20.97 27.26
C ALA A 236 -16.01 20.45 27.99
N ALA A 237 -16.38 21.04 29.13
CA ALA A 237 -17.61 20.71 29.84
C ALA A 237 -18.86 21.04 29.01
N GLN A 238 -18.91 22.25 28.42
CA GLN A 238 -20.01 22.64 27.54
C GLN A 238 -20.12 21.75 26.30
N TRP A 239 -19.00 21.33 25.73
CA TRP A 239 -18.97 20.41 24.60
C TRP A 239 -19.47 19.02 25.00
N GLY A 240 -19.08 18.51 26.17
CA GLY A 240 -19.59 17.26 26.73
C GLY A 240 -21.10 17.28 26.94
N GLU A 241 -21.63 18.33 27.56
CA GLU A 241 -23.05 18.50 27.84
C GLU A 241 -23.89 18.59 26.56
N ARG A 242 -23.41 19.34 25.56
CA ARG A 242 -24.04 19.39 24.22
C ARG A 242 -23.96 18.04 23.51
N GLY A 243 -22.87 17.31 23.64
CA GLY A 243 -22.72 15.96 23.10
C GLY A 243 -23.72 14.98 23.69
N GLU A 244 -23.97 15.05 25.01
CA GLU A 244 -25.01 14.27 25.67
C GLU A 244 -26.41 14.63 25.18
N ALA A 245 -26.71 15.93 25.06
CA ALA A 245 -28.00 16.40 24.54
C ALA A 245 -28.25 15.91 23.11
N ILE A 246 -27.24 15.94 22.23
CA ILE A 246 -27.35 15.41 20.87
C ILE A 246 -27.61 13.90 20.90
N ARG A 247 -26.83 13.12 21.66
CA ARG A 247 -27.04 11.67 21.79
C ARG A 247 -28.44 11.33 22.29
N TRP A 248 -28.94 12.10 23.25
CA TRP A 248 -30.30 11.96 23.76
C TRP A 248 -31.35 12.21 22.68
N LEU A 249 -31.23 13.31 21.92
CA LEU A 249 -32.17 13.65 20.85
C LEU A 249 -32.17 12.62 19.72
N THR A 250 -30.99 12.17 19.28
CA THR A 250 -30.86 11.11 18.26
C THR A 250 -31.43 9.78 18.79
N GLY A 251 -31.24 9.49 20.08
CA GLY A 251 -31.84 8.33 20.74
C GLY A 251 -33.37 8.37 20.72
N ILE A 252 -33.97 9.52 21.04
CA ILE A 252 -35.42 9.71 20.95
C ILE A 252 -35.92 9.51 19.52
N GLU A 253 -35.23 10.05 18.53
CA GLU A 253 -35.63 9.93 17.13
C GLU A 253 -35.60 8.47 16.64
N ARG A 254 -34.56 7.72 17.02
CA ARG A 254 -34.48 6.27 16.77
C ARG A 254 -35.63 5.52 17.45
N LEU A 255 -35.88 5.77 18.73
CA LEU A 255 -36.94 5.09 19.49
C LEU A 255 -38.34 5.42 18.93
N LYS A 256 -38.56 6.64 18.46
CA LYS A 256 -39.82 7.01 17.77
C LYS A 256 -40.00 6.23 16.47
N LYS A 257 -38.93 6.05 15.70
CA LYS A 257 -38.97 5.25 14.48
C LYS A 257 -39.27 3.79 14.79
N GLU A 258 -38.58 3.20 15.76
CA GLU A 258 -38.81 1.82 16.21
C GLU A 258 -40.24 1.61 16.72
N LEU A 259 -40.80 2.58 17.46
CA LEU A 259 -42.20 2.55 17.87
C LEU A 259 -43.17 2.60 16.68
N GLY A 260 -42.85 3.38 15.64
CA GLY A 260 -43.62 3.41 14.41
C GLY A 260 -43.60 2.07 13.68
N ASP A 261 -42.41 1.52 13.47
CA ASP A 261 -42.22 0.24 12.80
C ASP A 261 -42.93 -0.91 13.55
N LEU A 262 -42.80 -0.96 14.87
CA LEU A 262 -43.49 -1.94 15.72
C LEU A 262 -45.00 -1.77 15.72
N SER A 263 -45.50 -0.53 15.66
CA SER A 263 -46.94 -0.27 15.57
C SER A 263 -47.50 -0.76 14.23
N GLU A 264 -46.80 -0.53 13.12
CA GLU A 264 -47.22 -1.05 11.81
C GLU A 264 -47.18 -2.58 11.77
N GLU A 265 -46.16 -3.19 12.37
CA GLU A 265 -46.05 -4.65 12.43
C GLU A 265 -47.14 -5.27 13.32
N ALA A 266 -47.46 -4.66 14.46
CA ALA A 266 -48.57 -5.06 15.31
C ALA A 266 -49.91 -4.98 14.57
N GLU A 267 -50.14 -3.91 13.80
CA GLU A 267 -51.35 -3.73 13.01
C GLU A 267 -51.46 -4.79 11.89
N LYS A 268 -50.35 -5.09 11.19
CA LYS A 268 -50.28 -6.18 10.20
C LYS A 268 -50.61 -7.53 10.82
N LEU A 269 -49.95 -7.88 11.93
CA LEU A 269 -50.18 -9.15 12.62
C LEU A 269 -51.63 -9.26 13.14
N GLN A 270 -52.23 -8.16 13.57
CA GLN A 270 -53.63 -8.14 13.98
C GLN A 270 -54.57 -8.41 12.80
N VAL A 271 -54.34 -7.79 11.64
CA VAL A 271 -55.10 -8.06 10.41
C VAL A 271 -54.95 -9.52 9.97
N GLU A 272 -53.72 -10.06 10.01
CA GLU A 272 -53.46 -11.47 9.68
C GLU A 272 -54.15 -12.43 10.66
N ALA A 273 -54.10 -12.14 11.96
CA ALA A 273 -54.77 -12.93 12.98
C ALA A 273 -56.30 -12.90 12.78
N GLU A 274 -56.86 -11.77 12.39
CA GLU A 274 -58.28 -11.62 12.04
C GLU A 274 -58.65 -12.38 10.77
N ALA A 275 -57.82 -12.30 9.73
CA ALA A 275 -57.99 -13.08 8.50
C ALA A 275 -57.87 -14.60 8.75
N PHE A 276 -57.08 -15.02 9.73
CA PHE A 276 -56.90 -16.42 10.11
C PHE A 276 -58.01 -16.97 11.03
N LYS A 277 -58.80 -16.12 11.71
CA LYS A 277 -59.94 -16.53 12.57
C LYS A 277 -60.85 -17.60 11.93
N PRO A 278 -61.34 -17.47 10.68
CA PRO A 278 -62.20 -18.48 10.06
C PRO A 278 -61.50 -19.83 9.85
N GLN A 279 -60.21 -19.82 9.49
CA GLN A 279 -59.43 -21.05 9.30
C GLN A 279 -59.18 -21.76 10.63
N ARG A 280 -58.91 -20.99 11.69
CA ARG A 280 -58.79 -21.52 13.06
C ARG A 280 -60.08 -22.18 13.54
N GLU A 281 -61.24 -21.58 13.26
CA GLU A 281 -62.53 -22.18 13.61
C GLU A 281 -62.81 -23.43 12.78
N ARG A 282 -62.47 -23.42 11.48
CA ARG A 282 -62.57 -24.62 10.62
C ARG A 282 -61.68 -25.76 11.12
N LEU A 283 -60.45 -25.46 11.56
CA LEU A 283 -59.55 -26.44 12.16
C LEU A 283 -60.11 -26.96 13.49
N ARG A 284 -60.67 -26.09 14.34
CA ARG A 284 -61.31 -26.50 15.59
C ARG A 284 -62.46 -27.46 15.34
N GLN A 285 -63.29 -27.20 14.33
CA GLN A 285 -64.39 -28.09 13.94
C GLN A 285 -63.88 -29.42 13.37
N ALA A 286 -62.82 -29.38 12.54
CA ALA A 286 -62.19 -30.59 12.00
C ALA A 286 -61.58 -31.46 13.10
N LEU A 287 -60.92 -30.88 14.10
CA LEU A 287 -60.38 -31.61 15.25
C LEU A 287 -61.49 -32.26 16.09
N LYS A 288 -62.58 -31.51 16.36
CA LYS A 288 -63.78 -32.08 17.02
C LYS A 288 -64.41 -33.23 16.23
N ALA A 289 -64.40 -33.15 14.90
CA ALA A 289 -64.90 -34.23 14.05
C ALA A 289 -63.94 -35.44 14.06
N ALA A 290 -62.62 -35.20 14.05
CA ALA A 290 -61.60 -36.24 14.11
C ALA A 290 -61.66 -37.04 15.43
N GLU A 291 -62.00 -36.42 16.56
CA GLU A 291 -62.26 -37.13 17.83
C GLU A 291 -63.36 -38.19 17.71
N LEU A 292 -64.31 -37.99 16.78
CA LEU A 292 -65.44 -38.88 16.56
C LEU A 292 -65.21 -39.89 15.44
N ASP A 293 -64.08 -39.83 14.72
CA ASP A 293 -63.82 -40.62 13.53
C ASP A 293 -63.77 -42.13 13.83
N GLY A 294 -63.09 -42.54 14.91
CA GLY A 294 -63.06 -43.94 15.34
C GLY A 294 -64.43 -44.50 15.74
N GLY A 295 -65.25 -43.69 16.42
CA GLY A 295 -66.62 -44.05 16.78
C GLY A 295 -67.55 -44.11 15.56
N TYR A 296 -67.41 -43.18 14.64
CA TYR A 296 -68.18 -43.13 13.40
C TYR A 296 -67.81 -44.27 12.44
N ALA A 297 -66.53 -44.60 12.30
CA ALA A 297 -66.07 -45.75 11.52
C ALA A 297 -66.64 -47.06 12.07
N SER A 298 -66.57 -47.25 13.39
CA SER A 298 -67.15 -48.41 14.08
C SER A 298 -68.67 -48.50 13.88
N LEU A 299 -69.39 -47.38 14.01
CA LEU A 299 -70.84 -47.31 13.79
C LEU A 299 -71.20 -47.60 12.32
N THR A 300 -70.40 -47.13 11.38
CA THR A 300 -70.63 -47.34 9.94
C THR A 300 -70.44 -48.80 9.58
N GLU A 301 -69.41 -49.44 10.12
CA GLU A 301 -69.19 -50.89 9.97
C GLU A 301 -70.31 -51.69 10.64
N LEU A 302 -70.72 -51.33 11.86
CA LEU A 302 -71.87 -51.97 12.52
C LEU A 302 -73.16 -51.83 11.73
N ARG A 303 -73.43 -50.66 11.13
CA ARG A 303 -74.62 -50.45 10.28
C ARG A 303 -74.57 -51.30 9.02
N LYS A 304 -73.39 -51.46 8.42
CA LYS A 304 -73.17 -52.31 7.26
C LYS A 304 -73.36 -53.79 7.62
N GLN A 305 -72.80 -54.22 8.75
CA GLN A 305 -73.02 -55.57 9.31
C GLN A 305 -74.50 -55.81 9.58
N HIS A 306 -75.17 -54.92 10.32
CA HIS A 306 -76.61 -55.01 10.57
C HIS A 306 -77.43 -55.11 9.28
N SER A 307 -77.11 -54.31 8.26
CA SER A 307 -77.79 -54.39 6.96
C SER A 307 -77.55 -55.73 6.27
N THR A 308 -76.34 -56.30 6.37
CA THR A 308 -75.99 -57.60 5.80
C THR A 308 -76.74 -58.70 6.54
N ASP A 309 -76.69 -58.71 7.87
CA ASP A 309 -77.37 -59.68 8.73
C ASP A 309 -78.89 -59.64 8.54
N GLN A 310 -79.47 -58.46 8.38
CA GLN A 310 -80.90 -58.30 8.11
C GLN A 310 -81.29 -58.86 6.73
N THR A 311 -80.41 -58.72 5.73
CA THR A 311 -80.61 -59.33 4.41
C THR A 311 -80.46 -60.85 4.47
N SER A 312 -79.48 -61.36 5.22
CA SER A 312 -79.27 -62.79 5.45
C SER A 312 -80.44 -63.43 6.20
N LEU A 313 -80.94 -62.77 7.25
CA LEU A 313 -82.12 -63.22 7.99
C LEU A 313 -83.34 -63.30 7.08
N GLN A 314 -83.56 -62.30 6.22
CA GLN A 314 -84.68 -62.31 5.28
C GLN A 314 -84.58 -63.47 4.28
N ILE A 315 -83.38 -63.78 3.78
CA ILE A 315 -83.15 -64.95 2.90
C ILE A 315 -83.44 -66.26 3.64
N GLU A 316 -82.99 -66.39 4.89
CA GLU A 316 -83.26 -67.59 5.70
C GLU A 316 -84.74 -67.73 6.06
N GLU A 317 -85.43 -66.63 6.37
CA GLU A 317 -86.89 -66.59 6.59
C GLU A 317 -87.68 -66.98 5.33
N GLU A 318 -87.20 -66.61 4.14
CA GLU A 318 -87.79 -67.05 2.86
C GLU A 318 -87.53 -68.54 2.57
N ASN A 319 -86.39 -69.08 3.01
CA ASN A 319 -86.02 -70.48 2.82
C ASN A 319 -86.67 -71.44 3.84
N LEU A 320 -86.96 -70.95 5.06
CA LEU A 320 -87.52 -71.73 6.18
C LEU A 320 -88.80 -72.52 5.79
N PRO A 321 -89.80 -71.95 5.10
CA PRO A 321 -91.02 -72.69 4.73
C PRO A 321 -90.74 -73.82 3.74
N GLY A 322 -89.71 -73.67 2.89
CA GLY A 322 -89.26 -74.71 1.96
C GLY A 322 -88.62 -75.88 2.69
N LEU A 323 -87.78 -75.58 3.68
CA LEU A 323 -87.17 -76.56 4.58
C LEU A 323 -88.21 -77.25 5.48
N GLU A 324 -89.16 -76.51 6.04
CA GLU A 324 -90.27 -77.06 6.84
C GLU A 324 -91.18 -77.96 6.01
N ARG A 325 -91.50 -77.58 4.77
CA ARG A 325 -92.20 -78.48 3.82
C ARG A 325 -91.38 -79.72 3.50
N GLY A 326 -90.07 -79.58 3.29
CA GLY A 326 -89.17 -80.70 3.05
C GLY A 326 -89.13 -81.67 4.24
N PHE A 327 -89.08 -81.13 5.46
CA PHE A 327 -89.14 -81.91 6.70
C PHE A 327 -90.50 -82.58 6.87
N GLN A 328 -91.62 -81.88 6.65
CA GLN A 328 -92.96 -82.47 6.69
C GLN A 328 -93.15 -83.57 5.66
N GLN A 329 -92.71 -83.38 4.41
CA GLN A 329 -92.76 -84.44 3.39
C GLN A 329 -91.92 -85.66 3.79
N GLN A 330 -90.72 -85.45 4.32
CA GLN A 330 -89.90 -86.57 4.80
C GLN A 330 -90.52 -87.26 6.01
N ALA A 331 -91.08 -86.51 6.96
CA ALA A 331 -91.77 -87.04 8.13
C ALA A 331 -93.05 -87.82 7.76
N GLU A 332 -93.84 -87.34 6.79
CA GLU A 332 -94.98 -88.07 6.23
C GLU A 332 -94.53 -89.33 5.49
N SER A 333 -93.42 -89.26 4.74
CA SER A 333 -92.85 -90.44 4.09
C SER A 333 -92.37 -91.48 5.10
N LEU A 334 -91.78 -91.03 6.22
CA LEU A 334 -91.34 -91.89 7.31
C LEU A 334 -92.54 -92.52 8.01
N MET A 335 -93.58 -91.73 8.33
CA MET A 335 -94.84 -92.25 8.89
C MET A 335 -95.52 -93.26 7.96
N ALA A 336 -95.54 -93.00 6.65
CA ALA A 336 -96.07 -93.93 5.67
C ALA A 336 -95.24 -95.22 5.60
N ALA A 337 -93.90 -95.11 5.66
CA ALA A 337 -93.01 -96.27 5.75
C ALA A 337 -93.17 -97.05 7.06
N GLU A 338 -93.39 -96.36 8.19
CA GLU A 338 -93.65 -96.97 9.49
C GLU A 338 -95.02 -97.67 9.51
N GLN A 339 -96.06 -97.07 8.94
CA GLN A 339 -97.37 -97.70 8.80
C GLN A 339 -97.32 -98.91 7.85
N LEU A 340 -96.55 -98.83 6.77
CA LEU A 340 -96.30 -99.97 5.89
C LEU A 340 -95.56 -101.06 6.66
N SER A 341 -94.53 -100.72 7.45
CA SER A 341 -93.78 -101.64 8.31
C SER A 341 -94.65 -102.30 9.38
N VAL A 342 -95.61 -101.58 9.98
CA VAL A 342 -96.58 -102.15 10.93
C VAL A 342 -97.55 -103.09 10.22
N LYS A 343 -98.11 -102.73 9.05
CA LYS A 343 -98.91 -103.64 8.22
C LYS A 343 -98.14 -104.90 7.81
N SER A 344 -96.90 -104.74 7.35
CA SER A 344 -96.02 -105.84 7.00
C SER A 344 -95.68 -106.71 8.22
N LYS A 345 -95.55 -106.14 9.43
CA LYS A 345 -95.39 -106.90 10.69
C LYS A 345 -96.67 -107.65 11.09
N GLU A 346 -97.86 -107.11 10.82
CA GLU A 346 -99.15 -107.77 11.03
C GLU A 346 -99.35 -108.95 10.05
N GLU A 347 -99.02 -108.77 8.78
CA GLU A 347 -99.01 -109.83 7.75
C GLU A 347 -97.95 -110.89 8.06
N LEU A 348 -96.78 -110.48 8.55
CA LEU A 348 -95.71 -111.38 8.99
C LEU A 348 -96.07 -112.12 10.29
N LYS A 349 -96.91 -111.57 11.17
CA LYS A 349 -97.50 -112.27 12.33
C LYS A 349 -98.49 -113.37 11.92
N GLN A 350 -99.19 -113.22 10.79
CA GLN A 350 -100.08 -114.25 10.25
C GLN A 350 -99.35 -115.38 9.51
N VAL A 351 -98.14 -115.12 8.99
CA VAL A 351 -97.26 -116.12 8.34
C VAL A 351 -96.18 -116.67 9.31
N ALA A 352 -95.99 -116.04 10.47
CA ALA A 352 -95.01 -116.40 11.51
C ALA A 352 -95.05 -117.86 12.00
N PRO A 353 -96.21 -118.55 12.14
CA PRO A 353 -96.22 -119.94 12.61
C PRO A 353 -95.59 -120.93 11.61
N LEU A 354 -95.61 -120.60 10.31
CA LEU A 354 -95.04 -121.41 9.23
C LEU A 354 -93.54 -121.10 9.02
N MET A 355 -93.12 -119.84 9.21
CA MET A 355 -91.70 -119.44 9.15
C MET A 355 -90.91 -119.81 10.42
N GLN A 356 -91.56 -119.95 11.59
CA GLN A 356 -90.92 -120.45 12.81
C GLN A 356 -90.49 -121.93 12.70
N GLN A 357 -91.16 -122.74 11.87
CA GLN A 357 -90.74 -124.13 11.62
C GLN A 357 -89.55 -124.24 10.66
N ILE A 358 -89.30 -123.22 9.82
CA ILE A 358 -88.17 -123.16 8.88
C ILE A 358 -86.93 -122.51 9.55
N ARG A 359 -87.13 -121.52 10.43
CA ARG A 359 -86.03 -120.81 11.14
C ARG A 359 -85.31 -121.64 12.20
N VAL A 360 -85.95 -122.64 12.81
CA VAL A 360 -85.30 -123.55 13.77
C VAL A 360 -84.25 -124.43 13.08
N LEU A 361 -84.39 -124.70 11.77
CA LEU A 361 -83.42 -125.45 10.98
C LEU A 361 -82.25 -124.57 10.46
N ASP A 362 -82.47 -123.29 10.15
CA ASP A 362 -81.41 -122.36 9.70
C ASP A 362 -80.56 -121.77 10.85
N GLN A 363 -81.15 -121.64 12.05
CA GLN A 363 -80.45 -121.07 13.21
C GLN A 363 -79.41 -122.03 13.82
N SER A 364 -79.50 -123.33 13.51
CA SER A 364 -78.48 -124.34 13.83
C SER A 364 -77.23 -124.25 12.92
N LEU A 365 -77.32 -123.61 11.75
CA LEU A 365 -76.22 -123.52 10.77
C LEU A 365 -75.40 -122.22 10.90
N SER A 366 -75.99 -121.12 11.39
CA SER A 366 -75.33 -119.80 11.49
C SER A 366 -74.52 -119.59 12.78
N GLN A 367 -74.79 -120.34 13.85
CA GLN A 367 -74.13 -120.16 15.16
C GLN A 367 -72.69 -120.70 15.22
N GLN A 368 -72.26 -121.55 14.29
CA GLN A 368 -70.90 -122.09 14.22
C GLN A 368 -69.93 -121.27 13.35
N GLN A 369 -70.41 -120.34 12.52
CA GLN A 369 -69.56 -119.53 11.61
C GLN A 369 -69.12 -118.17 12.20
N ARG A 370 -69.89 -117.56 13.12
CA ARG A 370 -69.57 -116.23 13.67
C ARG A 370 -68.61 -116.21 14.86
N ALA A 371 -68.28 -117.38 15.42
CA ALA A 371 -67.33 -117.47 16.53
C ALA A 371 -65.85 -117.44 16.08
N LEU A 372 -65.55 -117.61 14.78
CA LEU A 372 -64.18 -117.68 14.26
C LEU A 372 -63.66 -116.35 13.67
N GLU A 373 -64.53 -115.49 13.12
CA GLU A 373 -64.12 -114.22 12.47
C GLU A 373 -63.84 -113.05 13.44
N ALA A 374 -64.31 -113.13 14.70
CA ALA A 374 -64.16 -112.05 15.68
C ALA A 374 -62.77 -111.98 16.33
N ALA A 375 -62.04 -113.11 16.40
CA ALA A 375 -60.76 -113.18 17.10
C ALA A 375 -59.56 -112.71 16.23
N GLU A 376 -59.66 -112.77 14.89
CA GLU A 376 -58.57 -112.37 13.97
C GLU A 376 -58.52 -110.84 13.71
N SER A 377 -59.63 -110.11 13.88
CA SER A 377 -59.73 -108.66 13.62
C SER A 377 -59.05 -107.80 14.69
N ASP A 378 -59.01 -108.28 15.95
CA ASP A 378 -58.52 -107.51 17.10
C ASP A 378 -56.98 -107.52 17.24
N CYS A 379 -56.28 -108.52 16.70
CA CYS A 379 -54.81 -108.53 16.63
C CYS A 379 -54.25 -107.63 15.52
N ARG A 380 -54.99 -107.41 14.42
CA ARG A 380 -54.53 -106.59 13.28
C ARG A 380 -54.48 -105.09 13.63
N LYS A 381 -55.49 -104.59 14.34
CA LYS A 381 -55.61 -103.16 14.70
C LYS A 381 -54.59 -102.69 15.74
N GLY A 382 -54.08 -103.59 16.58
CA GLY A 382 -53.04 -103.26 17.57
C GLY A 382 -51.64 -103.10 16.96
N ALA A 383 -51.33 -103.84 15.89
CA ALA A 383 -50.04 -103.74 15.20
C ALA A 383 -49.91 -102.48 14.34
N GLU A 384 -51.00 -102.00 13.73
CA GLU A 384 -51.01 -100.79 12.89
C GLU A 384 -50.83 -99.48 13.70
N LYS A 385 -51.28 -99.44 14.96
CA LYS A 385 -51.10 -98.28 15.85
C LYS A 385 -49.66 -98.07 16.30
N ILE A 386 -48.98 -99.15 16.74
CA ILE A 386 -47.57 -99.12 17.15
C ILE A 386 -46.66 -98.65 16.00
N ALA A 387 -46.95 -99.09 14.76
CA ALA A 387 -46.20 -98.66 13.57
C ALA A 387 -46.38 -97.16 13.23
N SER A 388 -47.55 -96.58 13.53
CA SER A 388 -47.82 -95.15 13.34
C SER A 388 -47.03 -94.28 14.32
N ASP A 389 -47.00 -94.67 15.60
CA ASP A 389 -46.35 -93.90 16.66
C ASP A 389 -44.80 -94.01 16.57
N GLU A 390 -44.26 -95.14 16.12
CA GLU A 390 -42.84 -95.28 15.79
C GLU A 390 -42.37 -94.34 14.67
N LYS A 391 -43.24 -94.09 13.68
CA LYS A 391 -42.95 -93.16 12.58
C LYS A 391 -42.96 -91.70 13.04
N LEU A 392 -43.87 -91.34 13.94
CA LEU A 392 -43.90 -90.01 14.59
C LEU A 392 -42.64 -89.78 15.44
N LYS A 393 -42.18 -90.79 16.19
CA LYS A 393 -40.94 -90.71 16.97
C LYS A 393 -39.70 -90.47 16.09
N GLN A 394 -39.60 -91.12 14.93
CA GLN A 394 -38.50 -90.86 13.99
C GLN A 394 -38.53 -89.45 13.39
N ILE A 395 -39.72 -88.89 13.12
CA ILE A 395 -39.86 -87.52 12.63
C ILE A 395 -39.38 -86.53 13.69
N GLU A 396 -39.78 -86.69 14.95
CA GLU A 396 -39.33 -85.82 16.05
C GLU A 396 -37.83 -85.94 16.35
N GLN A 397 -37.23 -87.14 16.22
CA GLN A 397 -35.77 -87.32 16.32
C GLN A 397 -35.02 -86.54 15.22
N SER A 398 -35.55 -86.54 13.99
CA SER A 398 -34.95 -85.81 12.87
C SER A 398 -35.05 -84.28 13.03
N LYS A 399 -36.11 -83.78 13.68
CA LYS A 399 -36.26 -82.35 14.01
C LYS A 399 -35.25 -81.93 15.08
N ARG A 400 -35.11 -82.71 16.15
CA ARG A 400 -34.13 -82.48 17.22
C ARG A 400 -32.70 -82.41 16.70
N GLU A 401 -32.29 -83.33 15.82
CA GLU A 401 -30.96 -83.31 15.21
C GLU A 401 -30.69 -82.08 14.35
N LYS A 402 -31.70 -81.61 13.61
CA LYS A 402 -31.59 -80.37 12.79
C LYS A 402 -31.43 -79.14 13.67
N GLN A 403 -32.23 -79.02 14.73
CA GLN A 403 -32.14 -77.92 15.69
C GLN A 403 -30.78 -77.93 16.42
N GLY A 404 -30.26 -79.10 16.79
CA GLY A 404 -28.94 -79.23 17.42
C GLY A 404 -27.78 -78.78 16.52
N ARG A 405 -27.85 -79.04 15.20
CA ARG A 405 -26.86 -78.52 14.24
C ARG A 405 -26.98 -77.01 14.05
N GLN A 406 -28.19 -76.47 14.08
CA GLN A 406 -28.41 -75.02 14.00
C GLN A 406 -27.89 -74.31 15.25
N LEU A 407 -28.08 -74.88 16.45
CA LEU A 407 -27.54 -74.34 17.69
C LEU A 407 -26.00 -74.25 17.63
N ALA A 408 -25.33 -75.30 17.16
CA ALA A 408 -23.87 -75.29 17.03
C ALA A 408 -23.34 -74.22 16.05
N LEU A 409 -24.07 -73.94 14.96
CA LEU A 409 -23.74 -72.87 14.01
C LEU A 409 -23.88 -71.47 14.64
N VAL A 410 -24.96 -71.25 15.39
CA VAL A 410 -25.20 -69.97 16.09
C VAL A 410 -24.17 -69.77 17.21
N GLU A 411 -23.86 -70.80 17.98
CA GLU A 411 -22.84 -70.73 19.03
C GLU A 411 -21.44 -70.48 18.47
N HIS A 412 -21.09 -71.07 17.33
CA HIS A 412 -19.84 -70.78 16.64
C HIS A 412 -19.75 -69.30 16.24
N TYR A 413 -20.81 -68.75 15.64
CA TYR A 413 -20.87 -67.34 15.26
C TYR A 413 -20.73 -66.41 16.48
N LEU A 414 -21.46 -66.68 17.57
CA LEU A 414 -21.37 -65.89 18.80
C LEU A 414 -19.97 -65.94 19.42
N ASN A 415 -19.26 -67.06 19.28
CA ASN A 415 -17.90 -67.17 19.81
C ASN A 415 -16.88 -66.41 18.94
N GLU A 416 -16.98 -66.52 17.61
CA GLU A 416 -16.13 -65.78 16.66
C GLU A 416 -16.33 -64.25 16.75
N HIS A 417 -17.55 -63.80 16.99
CA HIS A 417 -17.91 -62.38 17.06
C HIS A 417 -18.08 -61.85 18.49
N SER A 418 -17.49 -62.49 19.50
CA SER A 418 -17.65 -62.14 20.93
C SER A 418 -17.34 -60.67 21.28
N CYS A 419 -16.52 -59.99 20.49
CA CYS A 419 -16.27 -58.55 20.64
C CYS A 419 -17.49 -57.67 20.34
N ASP A 420 -18.47 -58.15 19.58
CA ASP A 420 -19.71 -57.42 19.26
C ASP A 420 -20.69 -57.40 20.45
N GLU A 421 -20.49 -58.24 21.47
CA GLU A 421 -21.27 -58.20 22.72
C GLU A 421 -21.15 -56.83 23.41
N TRP A 422 -19.96 -56.22 23.36
CA TRP A 422 -19.72 -54.90 23.94
C TRP A 422 -20.62 -53.82 23.35
N LEU A 423 -21.00 -53.93 22.06
CA LEU A 423 -21.86 -52.95 21.38
C LEU A 423 -23.23 -52.78 22.05
N ILE A 424 -23.72 -53.79 22.78
CA ILE A 424 -24.99 -53.71 23.53
C ILE A 424 -24.95 -52.60 24.58
N SER A 425 -23.80 -52.39 25.22
CA SER A 425 -23.64 -51.38 26.28
C SER A 425 -22.84 -50.14 25.84
N GLY A 426 -21.95 -50.31 24.86
CA GLY A 426 -21.00 -49.27 24.43
C GLY A 426 -21.46 -48.41 23.26
N LEU A 427 -22.39 -48.88 22.41
CA LEU A 427 -22.74 -48.22 21.15
C LEU A 427 -23.28 -46.80 21.35
N ALA A 428 -24.20 -46.60 22.30
CA ALA A 428 -24.78 -45.28 22.57
C ALA A 428 -23.72 -44.23 22.97
N GLY A 429 -22.69 -44.66 23.73
CA GLY A 429 -21.57 -43.80 24.10
C GLY A 429 -20.68 -43.45 22.91
N VAL A 430 -20.43 -44.41 22.01
CA VAL A 430 -19.64 -44.21 20.79
C VAL A 430 -20.39 -43.33 19.78
N GLU A 431 -21.69 -43.51 19.61
CA GLU A 431 -22.54 -42.67 18.75
C GLU A 431 -22.55 -41.21 19.22
N ALA A 432 -22.64 -40.98 20.54
CA ALA A 432 -22.53 -39.65 21.12
C ALA A 432 -21.15 -39.03 20.87
N GLN A 433 -20.07 -39.79 20.99
CA GLN A 433 -18.73 -39.28 20.71
C GLN A 433 -18.47 -39.04 19.21
N LEU A 434 -18.97 -39.90 18.33
CA LEU A 434 -18.89 -39.72 16.87
C LEU A 434 -19.69 -38.49 16.41
N SER A 435 -20.87 -38.23 17.00
CA SER A 435 -21.63 -37.02 16.71
C SER A 435 -20.91 -35.75 17.20
N ASN A 436 -20.30 -35.80 18.39
CA ASN A 436 -19.46 -34.70 18.88
C ASN A 436 -18.22 -34.47 17.99
N LEU A 437 -17.58 -35.54 17.50
CA LEU A 437 -16.44 -35.45 16.59
C LEU A 437 -16.84 -34.82 15.24
N ARG A 438 -18.00 -35.21 14.67
CA ARG A 438 -18.54 -34.57 13.46
C ARG A 438 -18.86 -33.08 13.68
N ALA A 439 -19.46 -32.74 14.82
CA ALA A 439 -19.73 -31.33 15.16
C ALA A 439 -18.42 -30.53 15.27
N MET A 440 -17.38 -31.13 15.87
CA MET A 440 -16.06 -30.52 15.96
C MET A 440 -15.38 -30.38 14.59
N GLN A 441 -15.51 -31.36 13.69
CA GLN A 441 -15.03 -31.25 12.31
C GLN A 441 -15.69 -30.10 11.56
N GLN A 442 -17.01 -29.93 11.70
CA GLN A 442 -17.72 -28.79 11.13
C GLN A 442 -17.24 -27.47 11.73
N GLN A 443 -16.99 -27.41 13.04
CA GLN A 443 -16.40 -26.21 13.66
C GLN A 443 -15.00 -25.91 13.12
N VAL A 444 -14.15 -26.92 12.92
CA VAL A 444 -12.81 -26.73 12.32
C VAL A 444 -12.95 -26.21 10.88
N ALA A 445 -13.86 -26.76 10.08
CA ALA A 445 -14.12 -26.27 8.72
C ALA A 445 -14.57 -24.80 8.72
N GLN A 446 -15.52 -24.42 9.59
CA GLN A 446 -15.94 -23.03 9.77
C GLN A 446 -14.76 -22.14 10.19
N LYS A 447 -13.91 -22.61 11.09
CA LYS A 447 -12.73 -21.83 11.52
C LYS A 447 -11.70 -21.66 10.41
N ILE A 448 -11.52 -22.66 9.53
CA ILE A 448 -10.68 -22.52 8.33
C ILE A 448 -11.23 -21.41 7.43
N ASP A 449 -12.55 -21.38 7.20
CA ASP A 449 -13.16 -20.32 6.40
C ASP A 449 -12.99 -18.94 7.04
N THR A 450 -13.15 -18.81 8.36
CA THR A 450 -12.92 -17.54 9.07
C THR A 450 -11.45 -17.09 9.00
N GLU A 451 -10.50 -18.01 9.07
CA GLU A 451 -9.07 -17.70 8.96
C GLU A 451 -8.73 -17.23 7.55
N MET A 452 -9.29 -17.87 6.52
CA MET A 452 -9.10 -17.50 5.12
C MET A 452 -9.70 -16.12 4.81
N GLN A 453 -10.88 -15.81 5.38
CA GLN A 453 -11.50 -14.49 5.28
C GLN A 453 -10.64 -13.41 5.96
N ALA A 454 -10.15 -13.68 7.18
CA ALA A 454 -9.26 -12.76 7.90
C ALA A 454 -7.93 -12.55 7.15
N ALA A 455 -7.33 -13.60 6.59
CA ALA A 455 -6.13 -13.51 5.76
C ALA A 455 -6.36 -12.65 4.50
N THR A 456 -7.55 -12.74 3.92
CA THR A 456 -7.94 -11.92 2.76
C THR A 456 -8.12 -10.46 3.15
N SER A 457 -8.70 -10.19 4.33
CA SER A 457 -8.84 -8.82 4.87
C SER A 457 -7.48 -8.16 5.10
N VAL A 458 -6.48 -8.90 5.61
CA VAL A 458 -5.09 -8.41 5.76
C VAL A 458 -4.50 -8.02 4.40
N LYS A 459 -4.67 -8.85 3.36
CA LYS A 459 -4.19 -8.54 2.01
C LYS A 459 -4.85 -7.28 1.44
N GLN A 460 -6.15 -7.09 1.69
CA GLN A 460 -6.87 -5.89 1.25
C GLN A 460 -6.41 -4.63 2.00
N ALA A 461 -6.22 -4.72 3.32
CA ALA A 461 -5.72 -3.62 4.14
C ALA A 461 -4.30 -3.21 3.73
N LEU A 462 -3.42 -4.17 3.41
CA LEU A 462 -2.08 -3.90 2.87
C LEU A 462 -2.12 -3.14 1.54
N ARG A 463 -2.96 -3.59 0.59
CA ARG A 463 -3.12 -2.90 -0.70
C ARG A 463 -3.66 -1.48 -0.53
N LYS A 464 -4.61 -1.28 0.39
CA LYS A 464 -5.17 0.04 0.71
C LYS A 464 -4.09 0.95 1.31
N LEU A 465 -3.27 0.42 2.23
CA LEU A 465 -2.16 1.16 2.81
C LEU A 465 -1.13 1.57 1.74
N GLU A 466 -0.71 0.64 0.88
CA GLU A 466 0.21 0.93 -0.23
C GLU A 466 -0.34 2.04 -1.14
N ALA A 467 -1.63 1.98 -1.49
CA ALA A 467 -2.27 3.02 -2.30
C ALA A 467 -2.29 4.39 -1.59
N CYS A 468 -2.61 4.42 -0.30
CA CYS A 468 -2.61 5.65 0.51
C CYS A 468 -1.20 6.24 0.63
N THR A 469 -0.17 5.42 0.89
CA THR A 469 1.22 5.87 0.99
C THR A 469 1.73 6.45 -0.34
N VAL A 470 1.39 5.82 -1.47
CA VAL A 470 1.73 6.37 -2.80
C VAL A 470 1.03 7.71 -3.03
N GLN A 471 -0.27 7.81 -2.72
CA GLN A 471 -1.03 9.05 -2.88
C GLN A 471 -0.50 10.17 -1.99
N CYS A 472 -0.15 9.87 -0.74
CA CYS A 472 0.46 10.81 0.18
C CYS A 472 1.82 11.32 -0.35
N GLY A 473 2.64 10.41 -0.90
CA GLY A 473 3.88 10.78 -1.57
C GLY A 473 3.69 11.74 -2.76
N VAL A 474 2.67 11.51 -3.59
CA VAL A 474 2.33 12.40 -4.70
C VAL A 474 1.87 13.78 -4.18
N SER A 475 0.95 13.83 -3.22
CA SER A 475 0.47 15.10 -2.67
C SER A 475 1.56 15.90 -1.93
N LYS A 476 2.54 15.21 -1.34
CA LYS A 476 3.71 15.87 -0.75
C LYS A 476 4.59 16.52 -1.83
N GLN A 477 4.83 15.82 -2.93
CA GLN A 477 5.58 16.37 -4.06
C GLN A 477 4.85 17.57 -4.69
N GLU A 478 3.53 17.48 -4.87
CA GLU A 478 2.70 18.59 -5.37
C GLU A 478 2.80 19.84 -4.47
N LEU A 479 2.82 19.66 -3.15
CA LEU A 479 2.99 20.75 -2.21
C LEU A 479 4.40 21.37 -2.30
N GLU A 480 5.45 20.56 -2.40
CA GLU A 480 6.82 21.04 -2.57
C GLU A 480 6.98 21.83 -3.88
N ASP A 481 6.44 21.32 -4.98
CA ASP A 481 6.47 21.97 -6.29
C ASP A 481 5.68 23.30 -6.28
N ALA A 482 4.49 23.32 -5.68
CA ALA A 482 3.67 24.54 -5.55
C ALA A 482 4.37 25.59 -4.67
N THR A 483 4.99 25.18 -3.56
CA THR A 483 5.73 26.07 -2.67
C THR A 483 6.96 26.65 -3.37
N GLN A 484 7.72 25.84 -4.12
CA GLN A 484 8.85 26.33 -4.92
C GLN A 484 8.40 27.32 -6.01
N ALA A 485 7.30 27.04 -6.70
CA ALA A 485 6.75 27.93 -7.70
C ALA A 485 6.34 29.29 -7.11
N ARG A 486 5.67 29.28 -5.94
CA ARG A 486 5.29 30.51 -5.23
C ARG A 486 6.51 31.31 -4.79
N ASN A 487 7.49 30.67 -4.15
CA ASN A 487 8.72 31.32 -3.70
C ASN A 487 9.50 31.95 -4.87
N LYS A 488 9.52 31.27 -6.03
CA LYS A 488 10.10 31.83 -7.25
C LYS A 488 9.32 33.06 -7.74
N GLY A 489 7.99 32.98 -7.73
CA GLY A 489 7.12 34.10 -8.08
C GLY A 489 7.35 35.33 -7.20
N GLU A 490 7.46 35.13 -5.87
CA GLU A 490 7.79 36.18 -4.89
C GLU A 490 9.18 36.78 -5.12
N LEU A 491 10.17 35.96 -5.45
CA LEU A 491 11.52 36.44 -5.79
C LEU A 491 11.52 37.30 -7.06
N ASP A 492 10.84 36.85 -8.11
CA ASP A 492 10.69 37.58 -9.38
C ASP A 492 9.96 38.92 -9.15
N LEU A 493 8.94 38.94 -8.28
CA LEU A 493 8.25 40.17 -7.86
C LEU A 493 9.18 41.11 -7.09
N ALA A 494 9.99 40.59 -6.16
CA ALA A 494 10.95 41.39 -5.41
C ALA A 494 12.02 42.02 -6.33
N ILE A 495 12.45 41.31 -7.37
CA ILE A 495 13.36 41.82 -8.40
C ILE A 495 12.70 42.94 -9.20
N LEU A 496 11.45 42.77 -9.65
CA LEU A 496 10.71 43.80 -10.39
C LEU A 496 10.49 45.08 -9.58
N LEU A 497 10.30 44.94 -8.28
CA LEU A 497 10.03 46.04 -7.37
C LEU A 497 11.28 46.78 -6.91
N GLU A 498 12.48 46.21 -7.09
CA GLU A 498 13.78 46.81 -6.68
C GLU A 498 13.78 47.39 -5.25
N GLY A 499 13.03 46.76 -4.32
CA GLY A 499 12.89 47.20 -2.93
C GLY A 499 11.90 48.35 -2.69
N ARG A 500 11.17 48.80 -3.71
CA ARG A 500 10.08 49.79 -3.62
C ARG A 500 8.72 49.11 -3.58
N LEU A 501 7.70 49.84 -3.13
CA LEU A 501 6.32 49.32 -3.12
C LEU A 501 5.60 49.71 -4.42
N LEU A 502 4.68 48.86 -4.91
CA LEU A 502 3.87 49.16 -6.11
C LEU A 502 3.15 50.52 -6.01
N ARG A 503 2.71 50.91 -4.81
CA ARG A 503 2.10 52.22 -4.53
C ARG A 503 3.03 53.40 -4.84
N GLU A 504 4.34 53.22 -4.69
CA GLU A 504 5.35 54.26 -4.92
C GLU A 504 5.53 54.48 -6.43
N TYR A 505 5.58 53.40 -7.21
CA TYR A 505 5.58 53.48 -8.69
C TYR A 505 4.30 54.12 -9.23
N ARG A 506 3.13 53.79 -8.65
CA ARG A 506 1.86 54.44 -9.00
C ARG A 506 1.87 55.93 -8.68
N ALA A 507 2.37 56.32 -7.51
CA ALA A 507 2.52 57.72 -7.12
C ALA A 507 3.49 58.49 -8.03
N GLU A 508 4.62 57.89 -8.41
CA GLU A 508 5.57 58.51 -9.37
C GLU A 508 4.93 58.69 -10.74
N LYS A 509 4.18 57.68 -11.23
CA LYS A 509 3.43 57.79 -12.48
C LYS A 509 2.39 58.92 -12.42
N GLU A 510 1.61 59.04 -11.35
CA GLU A 510 0.66 60.14 -11.19
C GLU A 510 1.33 61.51 -11.17
N ALA A 511 2.48 61.63 -10.49
CA ALA A 511 3.25 62.87 -10.46
C ALA A 511 3.74 63.27 -11.87
N LEU A 512 4.27 62.30 -12.63
CA LEU A 512 4.71 62.52 -14.01
C LEU A 512 3.55 62.83 -14.96
N LEU A 513 2.37 62.23 -14.77
CA LEU A 513 1.17 62.58 -15.54
C LEU A 513 0.71 64.02 -15.27
N ARG A 514 0.80 64.48 -14.01
CA ARG A 514 0.54 65.88 -13.66
C ARG A 514 1.57 66.81 -14.28
N GLU A 515 2.85 66.45 -14.23
CA GLU A 515 3.94 67.19 -14.88
C GLU A 515 3.72 67.28 -16.40
N MET A 516 3.35 66.17 -17.05
CA MET A 516 3.04 66.12 -18.47
C MET A 516 1.84 67.01 -18.84
N ALA A 517 0.81 67.06 -18.00
CA ALA A 517 -0.33 67.95 -18.17
C ALA A 517 0.08 69.43 -18.07
N LEU A 518 0.94 69.77 -17.10
CA LEU A 518 1.50 71.12 -16.96
C LEU A 518 2.37 71.49 -18.17
N LEU A 519 3.23 70.59 -18.65
CA LEU A 519 4.04 70.81 -19.85
C LEU A 519 3.17 70.96 -21.11
N SER A 520 2.08 70.19 -21.22
CA SER A 520 1.11 70.35 -22.32
C SER A 520 0.40 71.69 -22.26
N GLN A 521 0.06 72.16 -21.06
CA GLN A 521 -0.55 73.46 -20.86
C GLN A 521 0.45 74.57 -21.19
N ILE A 522 1.71 74.45 -20.75
CA ILE A 522 2.78 75.37 -21.12
C ILE A 522 2.92 75.41 -22.64
N ALA A 523 3.06 74.26 -23.32
CA ALA A 523 3.12 74.15 -24.78
C ALA A 523 1.95 74.84 -25.49
N ALA A 524 0.72 74.66 -25.02
CA ALA A 524 -0.46 75.36 -25.58
C ALA A 524 -0.40 76.89 -25.46
N LEU A 525 0.39 77.44 -24.53
CA LEU A 525 0.62 78.87 -24.35
C LEU A 525 1.83 79.40 -25.16
N GLU A 526 2.36 78.64 -26.13
CA GLU A 526 3.50 79.04 -26.97
C GLU A 526 3.24 80.34 -27.74
N GLU A 527 2.06 80.47 -28.34
CA GLU A 527 1.68 81.68 -29.10
C GLU A 527 1.69 82.93 -28.21
N GLN A 528 1.21 82.83 -26.97
CA GLN A 528 1.21 83.96 -26.02
C GLN A 528 2.61 84.26 -25.49
N ARG A 529 3.50 83.25 -25.40
CA ARG A 529 4.89 83.43 -24.97
C ARG A 529 5.73 84.22 -25.97
N THR A 530 5.51 84.02 -27.26
CA THR A 530 6.19 84.81 -28.32
C THR A 530 5.87 86.31 -28.28
N GLN A 531 4.79 86.70 -27.58
CA GLN A 531 4.38 88.10 -27.42
C GLN A 531 5.02 88.79 -26.20
N LEU A 532 5.70 88.05 -25.32
CA LEU A 532 6.35 88.57 -24.12
C LEU A 532 7.76 89.11 -24.46
N LYS A 533 8.14 90.21 -23.80
CA LYS A 533 9.46 90.85 -23.95
C LYS A 533 10.03 91.15 -22.57
N ASP A 534 11.27 90.76 -22.34
CA ASP A 534 11.95 90.99 -21.07
C ASP A 534 12.09 92.50 -20.79
N GLY A 535 11.76 92.90 -19.55
CA GLY A 535 11.71 94.29 -19.10
C GLY A 535 10.38 95.01 -19.29
N LYS A 536 9.31 94.35 -19.77
CA LYS A 536 7.94 94.90 -19.80
C LYS A 536 6.99 94.05 -18.95
N PRO A 537 6.09 94.66 -18.15
CA PRO A 537 5.20 93.92 -17.27
C PRO A 537 4.21 93.05 -18.08
N CYS A 538 4.11 91.77 -17.72
CA CYS A 538 3.17 90.83 -18.32
C CYS A 538 1.70 91.31 -18.16
N PRO A 539 0.87 91.27 -19.22
CA PRO A 539 -0.54 91.70 -19.13
C PRO A 539 -1.42 90.86 -18.22
N LEU A 540 -0.99 89.64 -17.85
CA LEU A 540 -1.74 88.74 -16.98
C LEU A 540 -1.31 88.85 -15.50
N CYS A 541 0.00 88.94 -15.23
CA CYS A 541 0.54 88.85 -13.87
C CYS A 541 1.51 89.96 -13.46
N GLY A 542 1.89 90.86 -14.38
CA GLY A 542 2.76 92.01 -14.09
C GLY A 542 4.25 91.72 -13.92
N ALA A 543 4.71 90.48 -14.07
CA ALA A 543 6.14 90.13 -14.00
C ALA A 543 6.94 90.75 -15.15
N GLU A 544 8.18 91.17 -14.90
CA GLU A 544 9.06 91.82 -15.89
C GLU A 544 10.10 90.88 -16.51
N HIS A 545 10.32 89.70 -15.91
CA HIS A 545 11.25 88.69 -16.39
C HIS A 545 10.51 87.40 -16.78
N HIS A 546 10.80 86.87 -17.97
CA HIS A 546 10.08 85.76 -18.59
C HIS A 546 11.04 84.64 -19.01
N PRO A 547 11.42 83.74 -18.08
CA PRO A 547 12.44 82.71 -18.32
C PRO A 547 12.14 81.82 -19.54
N TYR A 548 10.86 81.53 -19.83
CA TYR A 548 10.44 80.64 -20.92
C TYR A 548 10.17 81.31 -22.28
N ALA A 549 10.45 82.62 -22.41
CA ALA A 549 10.30 83.34 -23.68
C ALA A 549 11.45 83.07 -24.67
N GLU A 550 12.58 82.57 -24.19
CA GLU A 550 13.79 82.30 -25.00
C GLU A 550 13.83 80.87 -25.60
N GLY A 551 12.72 80.13 -25.55
CA GLY A 551 12.63 78.78 -26.16
C GLY A 551 13.29 77.66 -25.34
N ASN A 552 13.70 77.92 -24.11
CA ASN A 552 14.23 76.96 -23.13
C ASN A 552 13.13 76.13 -22.42
N VAL A 553 12.09 75.76 -23.15
CA VAL A 553 10.95 75.00 -22.63
C VAL A 553 11.34 73.51 -22.49
N PRO A 554 11.09 72.84 -21.36
CA PRO A 554 11.35 71.41 -21.23
C PRO A 554 10.55 70.59 -22.26
N LEU A 555 11.20 69.60 -22.88
CA LEU A 555 10.61 68.74 -23.92
C LEU A 555 9.68 67.69 -23.31
N GLN A 556 8.46 67.55 -23.84
CA GLN A 556 7.47 66.56 -23.38
C GLN A 556 7.88 65.10 -23.59
N ASP A 557 8.64 64.82 -24.65
CA ASP A 557 9.06 63.47 -25.06
C ASP A 557 9.73 62.64 -23.95
N GLU A 558 10.49 63.28 -23.06
CA GLU A 558 11.21 62.58 -21.99
C GLU A 558 10.27 62.13 -20.87
N VAL A 559 9.29 62.96 -20.52
CA VAL A 559 8.29 62.66 -19.49
C VAL A 559 7.35 61.57 -19.99
N GLU A 560 6.93 61.63 -21.26
CA GLU A 560 6.06 60.62 -21.89
C GLU A 560 6.73 59.24 -21.93
N LYS A 561 8.00 59.16 -22.36
CA LYS A 561 8.78 57.90 -22.32
C LYS A 561 8.91 57.34 -20.91
N ARG A 562 8.99 58.20 -19.89
CA ARG A 562 9.10 57.79 -18.49
C ARG A 562 7.78 57.27 -17.93
N VAL A 563 6.66 57.92 -18.27
CA VAL A 563 5.30 57.43 -17.97
C VAL A 563 5.03 56.08 -18.63
N GLU A 564 5.47 55.88 -19.88
CA GLU A 564 5.28 54.61 -20.59
C GLU A 564 6.10 53.48 -19.96
N ARG A 565 7.37 53.75 -19.60
CA ARG A 565 8.21 52.79 -18.84
C ARG A 565 7.57 52.39 -17.52
N LEU A 566 7.12 53.36 -16.71
CA LEU A 566 6.44 53.11 -15.44
C LEU A 566 5.12 52.34 -15.63
N SER A 567 4.37 52.65 -16.69
CA SER A 567 3.12 51.94 -16.99
C SER A 567 3.34 50.48 -17.35
N LYS A 568 4.40 50.18 -18.11
CA LYS A 568 4.80 48.80 -18.42
C LYS A 568 5.26 48.06 -17.17
N LEU A 569 6.04 48.70 -16.30
CA LEU A 569 6.50 48.12 -15.05
C LEU A 569 5.33 47.81 -14.10
N ILE A 570 4.43 48.77 -13.87
CA ILE A 570 3.24 48.60 -13.01
C ILE A 570 2.40 47.42 -13.50
N ARG A 571 2.15 47.32 -14.81
CA ARG A 571 1.40 46.20 -15.38
C ARG A 571 2.10 44.86 -15.17
N SER A 572 3.42 44.80 -15.39
CA SER A 572 4.20 43.59 -15.15
C SER A 572 4.16 43.15 -13.67
N VAL A 573 4.16 44.11 -12.74
CA VAL A 573 4.04 43.83 -11.30
C VAL A 573 2.64 43.33 -10.95
N GLU A 574 1.58 43.95 -11.48
CA GLU A 574 0.19 43.52 -11.27
C GLU A 574 -0.07 42.11 -11.83
N ASP A 575 0.44 41.82 -13.03
CA ASP A 575 0.36 40.49 -13.64
C ASP A 575 1.09 39.44 -12.79
N GLN A 576 2.25 39.80 -12.20
CA GLN A 576 3.02 38.94 -11.31
C GLN A 576 2.33 38.73 -9.94
N GLU A 577 1.75 39.77 -9.32
CA GLU A 577 0.95 39.65 -8.09
C GLU A 577 -0.26 38.74 -8.31
N ALA A 578 -0.94 38.87 -9.47
CA ALA A 578 -2.04 37.99 -9.84
C ALA A 578 -1.57 36.53 -10.00
N ALA A 579 -0.40 36.30 -10.62
CA ALA A 579 0.17 34.97 -10.76
C ALA A 579 0.53 34.36 -9.39
N ILE A 580 1.16 35.11 -8.49
CA ILE A 580 1.47 34.65 -7.12
C ILE A 580 0.19 34.26 -6.39
N LYS A 581 -0.87 35.06 -6.49
CA LYS A 581 -2.16 34.73 -5.86
C LYS A 581 -2.74 33.41 -6.36
N THR A 582 -2.58 33.09 -7.65
CA THR A 582 -2.98 31.77 -8.17
C THR A 582 -2.11 30.63 -7.61
N LEU A 583 -0.80 30.87 -7.46
CA LEU A 583 0.12 29.90 -6.85
C LEU A 583 -0.17 29.68 -5.36
N GLU A 584 -0.52 30.72 -4.60
CA GLU A 584 -0.97 30.61 -3.20
C GLU A 584 -2.23 29.74 -3.08
N THR A 585 -3.21 29.91 -4.00
CA THR A 585 -4.39 29.05 -4.00
C THR A 585 -4.05 27.60 -4.34
N ALA A 586 -3.12 27.36 -5.27
CA ALA A 586 -2.66 26.02 -5.61
C ALA A 586 -1.90 25.37 -4.44
N GLU A 587 -1.03 26.11 -3.75
CA GLU A 587 -0.35 25.65 -2.53
C GLU A 587 -1.36 25.29 -1.43
N GLY A 588 -2.40 26.11 -1.25
CA GLY A 588 -3.49 25.85 -0.32
C GLY A 588 -4.25 24.54 -0.61
N VAL A 589 -4.54 24.28 -1.89
CA VAL A 589 -5.18 23.02 -2.31
C VAL A 589 -4.25 21.83 -2.10
N ALA A 590 -2.98 21.93 -2.49
CA ALA A 590 -1.99 20.87 -2.29
C ALA A 590 -1.80 20.54 -0.81
N ARG A 591 -1.78 21.55 0.07
CA ARG A 591 -1.71 21.38 1.53
C ARG A 591 -2.92 20.63 2.08
N ASN A 592 -4.12 20.97 1.62
CA ASN A 592 -5.34 20.26 2.04
C ASN A 592 -5.37 18.81 1.54
N ASN A 593 -4.91 18.57 0.31
CA ASN A 593 -4.80 17.21 -0.24
C ASN A 593 -3.81 16.35 0.55
N LEU A 594 -2.65 16.92 0.95
CA LEU A 594 -1.69 16.24 1.80
C LEU A 594 -2.29 15.90 3.17
N ALA A 595 -2.99 16.85 3.81
CA ALA A 595 -3.61 16.61 5.12
C ALA A 595 -4.68 15.50 5.07
N GLU A 596 -5.48 15.43 4.00
CA GLU A 596 -6.43 14.33 3.81
C GLU A 596 -5.73 13.01 3.49
N GLY A 597 -4.64 13.06 2.70
CA GLY A 597 -3.78 11.90 2.42
C GLY A 597 -3.19 11.29 3.70
N ASP A 598 -2.60 12.12 4.56
CA ASP A 598 -2.06 11.71 5.88
C ASP A 598 -3.14 11.07 6.75
N ARG A 599 -4.34 11.66 6.78
CA ARG A 599 -5.48 11.13 7.54
C ARG A 599 -5.89 9.75 7.05
N LEU A 600 -5.98 9.56 5.73
CA LEU A 600 -6.34 8.28 5.11
C LEU A 600 -5.24 7.23 5.32
N GLU A 601 -3.97 7.63 5.28
CA GLU A 601 -2.84 6.74 5.57
C GLU A 601 -2.87 6.24 7.02
N VAL A 602 -3.07 7.14 7.99
CA VAL A 602 -3.23 6.75 9.41
C VAL A 602 -4.41 5.79 9.60
N ALA A 603 -5.54 6.04 8.94
CA ALA A 603 -6.68 5.13 8.97
C ALA A 603 -6.32 3.75 8.38
N ALA A 604 -5.63 3.70 7.24
CA ALA A 604 -5.20 2.46 6.61
C ALA A 604 -4.19 1.67 7.47
N ILE A 605 -3.29 2.35 8.21
CA ILE A 605 -2.39 1.72 9.19
C ILE A 605 -3.19 1.04 10.30
N ASN A 606 -4.24 1.70 10.81
CA ASN A 606 -5.09 1.14 11.85
C ASN A 606 -5.93 -0.04 11.35
N ASP A 607 -6.49 0.08 10.14
CA ASP A 607 -7.21 -1.01 9.46
C ASP A 607 -6.32 -2.25 9.32
N LYS A 608 -5.06 -2.07 8.89
CA LYS A 608 -4.06 -3.15 8.79
C LYS A 608 -3.80 -3.80 10.15
N LYS A 609 -3.54 -3.01 11.20
CA LYS A 609 -3.30 -3.55 12.56
C LYS A 609 -4.49 -4.34 13.08
N SER A 610 -5.71 -3.88 12.83
CA SER A 610 -6.93 -4.60 13.21
C SER A 610 -7.03 -5.93 12.46
N ALA A 611 -6.86 -5.91 11.14
CA ALA A 611 -6.91 -7.10 10.30
C ALA A 611 -5.85 -8.15 10.70
N GLU A 612 -4.62 -7.73 11.01
CA GLU A 612 -3.54 -8.62 11.48
C GLU A 612 -3.88 -9.25 12.83
N LYS A 613 -4.46 -8.48 13.74
CA LYS A 613 -4.93 -8.98 15.04
C LYS A 613 -6.05 -10.01 14.87
N ASP A 614 -7.04 -9.72 14.02
CA ASP A 614 -8.16 -10.63 13.76
C ASP A 614 -7.67 -11.94 13.12
N HIS A 615 -6.75 -11.84 12.16
CA HIS A 615 -6.11 -13.02 11.55
C HIS A 615 -5.32 -13.83 12.58
N SER A 616 -4.52 -13.20 13.44
CA SER A 616 -3.78 -13.91 14.49
C SER A 616 -4.71 -14.64 15.48
N THR A 617 -5.87 -14.04 15.78
CA THR A 617 -6.89 -14.61 16.65
C THR A 617 -7.58 -15.80 15.98
N ALA A 618 -7.90 -15.68 14.68
CA ALA A 618 -8.48 -16.76 13.89
C ALA A 618 -7.52 -17.96 13.76
N VAL A 619 -6.23 -17.72 13.49
CA VAL A 619 -5.18 -18.76 13.43
C VAL A 619 -5.07 -19.51 14.76
N ARG A 620 -5.03 -18.79 15.89
CA ARG A 620 -4.98 -19.41 17.22
C ARG A 620 -6.22 -20.24 17.50
N SER A 621 -7.40 -19.68 17.24
CA SER A 621 -8.69 -20.34 17.41
C SER A 621 -8.82 -21.62 16.57
N LEU A 622 -8.28 -21.61 15.35
CA LEU A 622 -8.21 -22.77 14.46
C LEU A 622 -7.23 -23.82 14.98
N SER A 623 -6.06 -23.41 15.46
CA SER A 623 -5.08 -24.30 16.07
C SER A 623 -5.67 -25.03 17.28
N ASP A 624 -6.30 -24.29 18.20
CA ASP A 624 -6.92 -24.86 19.40
C ASP A 624 -8.03 -25.87 19.02
N ALA A 625 -8.84 -25.54 18.01
CA ALA A 625 -9.88 -26.45 17.51
C ALA A 625 -9.32 -27.73 16.87
N ARG A 626 -8.18 -27.65 16.18
CA ARG A 626 -7.50 -28.83 15.61
C ARG A 626 -6.94 -29.76 16.69
N VAL A 627 -6.40 -29.19 17.78
CA VAL A 627 -5.92 -29.98 18.92
C VAL A 627 -7.08 -30.74 19.56
N VAL A 628 -8.19 -30.06 19.86
CA VAL A 628 -9.39 -30.70 20.41
C VAL A 628 -9.94 -31.78 19.47
N LEU A 629 -9.94 -31.53 18.15
CA LEU A 629 -10.37 -32.54 17.18
C LEU A 629 -9.47 -33.78 17.21
N SER A 630 -8.14 -33.60 17.30
CA SER A 630 -7.20 -34.72 17.38
C SER A 630 -7.35 -35.54 18.67
N GLU A 631 -7.63 -34.88 19.80
CA GLU A 631 -7.85 -35.54 21.09
C GLU A 631 -9.14 -36.37 21.05
N LEU A 632 -10.24 -35.78 20.56
CA LEU A 632 -11.51 -36.49 20.37
C LEU A 632 -11.37 -37.68 19.42
N MET A 633 -10.58 -37.54 18.36
CA MET A 633 -10.33 -38.62 17.40
C MET A 633 -9.53 -39.77 18.02
N ALA A 634 -8.51 -39.46 18.84
CA ALA A 634 -7.75 -40.47 19.57
C ALA A 634 -8.63 -41.23 20.59
N ASP A 635 -9.49 -40.53 21.32
CA ASP A 635 -10.41 -41.13 22.31
C ASP A 635 -11.42 -42.09 21.67
N VAL A 636 -11.97 -41.71 20.52
CA VAL A 636 -12.92 -42.56 19.77
C VAL A 636 -12.20 -43.79 19.20
N LEU A 637 -11.00 -43.61 18.65
CA LEU A 637 -10.22 -44.70 18.05
C LEU A 637 -9.77 -45.71 19.11
N ALA A 638 -9.38 -45.26 20.30
CA ALA A 638 -9.04 -46.14 21.42
C ALA A 638 -10.20 -47.07 21.84
N LYS A 639 -11.45 -46.61 21.75
CA LYS A 639 -12.64 -47.42 22.06
C LYS A 639 -13.04 -48.38 20.93
N LEU A 640 -12.67 -48.07 19.69
CA LEU A 640 -13.01 -48.86 18.50
C LEU A 640 -11.91 -49.87 18.12
N GLN A 641 -10.70 -49.70 18.65
CA GLN A 641 -9.57 -50.61 18.42
C GLN A 641 -9.91 -52.09 18.74
N PRO A 642 -10.64 -52.43 19.83
CA PRO A 642 -11.05 -53.81 20.11
C PRO A 642 -12.04 -54.40 19.10
N LEU A 643 -12.73 -53.54 18.32
CA LEU A 643 -13.69 -53.92 17.27
C LEU A 643 -13.03 -54.05 15.89
N GLY A 644 -11.70 -53.88 15.81
CA GLY A 644 -10.90 -54.03 14.59
C GLY A 644 -10.72 -52.75 13.77
N VAL A 645 -11.03 -51.57 14.31
CA VAL A 645 -10.85 -50.28 13.62
C VAL A 645 -9.52 -49.65 14.03
N GLU A 646 -8.51 -49.75 13.17
CA GLU A 646 -7.16 -49.24 13.44
C GLU A 646 -6.91 -47.81 12.92
N ALA A 647 -7.68 -47.36 11.93
CA ALA A 647 -7.61 -46.02 11.38
C ALA A 647 -9.01 -45.54 10.95
N MET A 648 -9.24 -44.23 11.01
CA MET A 648 -10.49 -43.61 10.55
C MET A 648 -10.17 -42.44 9.63
N SER A 649 -10.69 -42.51 8.42
CA SER A 649 -10.77 -41.40 7.47
C SER A 649 -12.10 -40.66 7.59
N ASP A 650 -12.17 -39.44 7.07
CA ASP A 650 -13.41 -38.62 7.09
C ASP A 650 -14.60 -39.32 6.41
N ALA A 651 -14.34 -40.12 5.37
CA ALA A 651 -15.37 -40.89 4.68
C ALA A 651 -15.88 -42.07 5.53
N GLU A 652 -15.00 -42.73 6.26
CA GLU A 652 -15.35 -43.83 7.16
C GLU A 652 -16.18 -43.34 8.34
N LEU A 653 -15.91 -42.12 8.83
CA LEU A 653 -16.64 -41.49 9.94
C LEU A 653 -18.13 -41.30 9.66
N ALA A 654 -18.52 -41.15 8.39
CA ALA A 654 -19.92 -41.03 7.96
C ALA A 654 -20.66 -42.39 8.03
N VAL A 655 -19.98 -43.47 7.67
CA VAL A 655 -20.55 -44.81 7.47
C VAL A 655 -20.45 -45.69 8.73
N LEU A 656 -19.50 -45.37 9.62
CA LEU A 656 -19.20 -46.16 10.81
C LEU A 656 -20.40 -46.41 11.74
N PRO A 657 -21.28 -45.42 12.05
CA PRO A 657 -22.42 -45.68 12.93
C PRO A 657 -23.38 -46.72 12.36
N ALA A 658 -23.65 -46.65 11.05
CA ALA A 658 -24.54 -47.61 10.38
C ALA A 658 -23.93 -49.02 10.37
N SER A 659 -22.60 -49.12 10.16
CA SER A 659 -21.89 -50.40 10.21
C SER A 659 -21.90 -51.03 11.62
N LEU A 660 -21.72 -50.22 12.67
CA LEU A 660 -21.77 -50.70 14.05
C LEU A 660 -23.19 -51.10 14.49
N GLN A 661 -24.21 -50.37 14.05
CA GLN A 661 -25.62 -50.75 14.24
C GLN A 661 -25.97 -52.06 13.53
N GLU A 662 -25.45 -52.27 12.31
CA GLU A 662 -25.66 -53.51 11.58
C GLU A 662 -24.99 -54.71 12.28
N ARG A 663 -23.77 -54.53 12.80
CA ARG A 663 -23.09 -55.55 13.62
C ARG A 663 -23.88 -55.89 14.88
N LEU A 664 -24.36 -54.89 15.61
CA LEU A 664 -25.20 -55.09 16.80
C LEU A 664 -26.50 -55.83 16.47
N GLY A 665 -27.18 -55.45 15.38
CA GLY A 665 -28.42 -56.10 14.94
C GLY A 665 -28.20 -57.57 14.57
N ARG A 666 -27.09 -57.90 13.89
CA ARG A 666 -26.72 -59.29 13.58
C ARG A 666 -26.43 -60.09 14.85
N TRP A 667 -25.71 -59.51 15.80
CA TRP A 667 -25.41 -60.15 17.09
C TRP A 667 -26.68 -60.43 17.91
N GLN A 668 -27.58 -59.45 18.03
CA GLN A 668 -28.86 -59.60 18.75
C GLN A 668 -29.77 -60.64 18.09
N ALA A 669 -29.86 -60.65 16.76
CA ALA A 669 -30.64 -61.65 16.03
C ALA A 669 -30.12 -63.08 16.27
N GLN A 670 -28.80 -63.26 16.39
CA GLN A 670 -28.19 -64.57 16.70
C GLN A 670 -28.44 -64.99 18.16
N ILE A 671 -28.48 -64.05 19.11
CA ILE A 671 -28.90 -64.34 20.50
C ILE A 671 -30.38 -64.75 20.56
N GLU A 672 -31.28 -64.02 19.90
CA GLU A 672 -32.70 -64.37 19.84
C GLU A 672 -32.91 -65.73 19.17
N GLN A 673 -32.19 -65.99 18.08
CA GLN A 673 -32.20 -67.26 17.38
C GLN A 673 -31.69 -68.41 18.27
N LYS A 674 -30.66 -68.17 19.10
CA LYS A 674 -30.18 -69.15 20.09
C LYS A 674 -31.27 -69.54 21.08
N VAL A 675 -31.93 -68.55 21.69
CA VAL A 675 -32.99 -68.76 22.69
C VAL A 675 -34.16 -69.53 22.09
N GLU A 676 -34.57 -69.20 20.87
CA GLU A 676 -35.66 -69.89 20.18
C GLU A 676 -35.29 -71.34 19.81
N ILE A 677 -34.06 -71.60 19.35
CA ILE A 677 -33.59 -72.96 19.07
C ILE A 677 -33.51 -73.79 20.36
N GLU A 678 -33.03 -73.23 21.47
CA GLU A 678 -33.00 -73.89 22.78
C GLU A 678 -34.40 -74.25 23.29
N ARG A 679 -35.39 -73.36 23.10
CA ARG A 679 -36.80 -73.60 23.40
C ARG A 679 -37.35 -74.76 22.58
N LEU A 680 -37.14 -74.74 21.26
CA LEU A 680 -37.59 -75.78 20.33
C LEU A 680 -36.94 -77.15 20.63
N LEU A 681 -35.66 -77.16 21.01
CA LEU A 681 -34.97 -78.38 21.45
C LEU A 681 -35.61 -78.97 22.71
N SER A 682 -35.95 -78.14 23.69
CA SER A 682 -36.67 -78.58 24.90
C SER A 682 -38.05 -79.16 24.59
N GLU A 683 -38.78 -78.57 23.63
CA GLU A 683 -40.08 -79.09 23.18
C GLU A 683 -39.94 -80.45 22.49
N CYS A 684 -38.98 -80.59 21.57
CA CYS A 684 -38.70 -81.86 20.90
C CYS A 684 -38.26 -82.95 21.88
N ASP A 685 -37.41 -82.63 22.86
CA ASP A 685 -36.99 -83.57 23.89
C ASP A 685 -38.19 -84.04 24.75
N SER A 686 -39.14 -83.15 25.06
CA SER A 686 -40.36 -83.51 25.81
C SER A 686 -41.29 -84.45 25.03
N GLU A 687 -41.50 -84.20 23.74
CA GLU A 687 -42.37 -85.03 22.88
C GLU A 687 -41.74 -86.40 22.58
N LEU A 688 -40.41 -86.49 22.49
CA LEU A 688 -39.70 -87.76 22.34
C LEU A 688 -39.87 -88.67 23.57
N VAL A 689 -39.87 -88.09 24.78
CA VAL A 689 -40.14 -88.83 26.02
C VAL A 689 -41.59 -89.32 26.06
N ARG A 690 -42.55 -88.46 25.68
CA ARG A 690 -43.98 -88.79 25.63
C ARG A 690 -44.27 -89.93 24.64
N LEU A 691 -43.78 -89.82 23.40
CA LEU A 691 -43.97 -90.84 22.36
C LEU A 691 -43.30 -92.17 22.74
N GLY A 692 -42.14 -92.12 23.40
CA GLY A 692 -41.49 -93.31 23.95
C GLY A 692 -42.37 -94.09 24.93
N ALA A 693 -42.99 -93.38 25.89
CA ALA A 693 -43.85 -94.01 26.89
C ALA A 693 -45.12 -94.63 26.28
N ILE A 694 -45.73 -93.97 25.29
CA ILE A 694 -46.94 -94.47 24.62
C ILE A 694 -46.65 -95.79 23.88
N ILE A 695 -45.57 -95.83 23.09
CA ILE A 695 -45.17 -97.03 22.33
C ILE A 695 -44.91 -98.22 23.25
N ASP A 696 -44.24 -98.02 24.39
CA ASP A 696 -43.98 -99.10 25.35
C ASP A 696 -45.26 -99.65 25.98
N THR A 697 -46.23 -98.77 26.25
CA THR A 697 -47.53 -99.15 26.81
C THR A 697 -48.37 -99.96 25.80
N GLU A 698 -48.39 -99.53 24.54
CA GLU A 698 -49.12 -100.23 23.47
C GLU A 698 -48.51 -101.59 23.11
N ARG A 699 -47.17 -101.71 23.11
CA ARG A 699 -46.47 -102.99 22.94
C ARG A 699 -46.80 -104.00 24.03
N SER A 700 -46.89 -103.56 25.28
CA SER A 700 -47.30 -104.42 26.40
C SER A 700 -48.73 -104.92 26.27
N ALA A 701 -49.65 -104.07 25.77
CA ALA A 701 -51.06 -104.44 25.57
C ALA A 701 -51.26 -105.43 24.40
N LEU A 702 -50.46 -105.30 23.33
CA LEU A 702 -50.49 -106.22 22.20
C LEU A 702 -50.00 -107.63 22.59
N SER A 703 -48.93 -107.71 23.39
CA SER A 703 -48.39 -108.97 23.90
C SER A 703 -49.40 -109.74 24.75
N GLY A 704 -50.16 -109.07 25.61
CA GLY A 704 -51.20 -109.70 26.43
C GLY A 704 -52.38 -110.25 25.62
N LYS A 705 -52.74 -109.60 24.49
CA LYS A 705 -53.81 -110.07 23.61
C LYS A 705 -53.39 -111.26 22.73
N GLN A 706 -52.12 -111.36 22.35
CA GLN A 706 -51.60 -112.51 21.61
C GLN A 706 -51.54 -113.77 22.49
N GLN A 707 -51.25 -113.66 23.79
CA GLN A 707 -51.30 -114.80 24.72
C GLN A 707 -52.71 -115.35 24.97
N ALA A 708 -53.76 -114.52 24.84
CA ALA A 708 -55.15 -114.95 24.99
C ALA A 708 -55.71 -115.69 23.75
N LEU A 709 -54.97 -115.72 22.65
CA LEU A 709 -55.32 -116.40 21.40
C LEU A 709 -54.64 -117.77 21.24
N GLU A 710 -53.73 -118.13 22.16
CA GLU A 710 -53.03 -119.43 22.19
C GLU A 710 -53.61 -120.43 23.22
N ILE A 711 -54.69 -120.05 23.93
CA ILE A 711 -55.48 -120.91 24.84
C ILE A 711 -56.89 -121.04 24.28
#